data_AF-A0A151ZDP0-F1
#
_entry.id   AF-A0A151ZDP0-F1
#
_cell.length_a   1.000
_cell.length_b   1.000
_cell.length_c   1.000
_cell.angle_alpha   90.00
_cell.angle_beta   90.00
_cell.angle_gamma   90.00
#
_symmetry.space_group_name_H-M   'P 1'
#
loop_
_entity.id
_entity.type
_entity.pdbx_description
1 polymer ?
#
loop_
_entity_poly.entity_id
_entity_poly.type
_entity_poly.pdbx_seq_one_letter_code
_entity_poly.pdbx_strand_id
1 'polypeptide(L)'
;MENNGATPPQGQDIKGSFHLLPTGIFTLKEYQTLQVIIDTLISNDLSEYEQTDIPSNLSAHKLTELKEYYHRTGTDLDLAYQFMKLIIMTKTRSQISDLKTLLSLFSTSGFGAILTGSITNFCFLPLKTRQKILSSMKSSSNGTRRQAYRAIVPLVFTLFATVITTHSETNPNWEALGYQRPPPLEQIPGEEKLSFITVNSDRSFSTDVVVIGSGAGGGVTASLLAKAGYKVLILEKGGYLSPNNMTWKESEAFPQLYEQAGTLTSDDLSVNILAGSCLGGGTTVNWTASVRTPDHILDEWRKDCPNTFANDKFQEALNTISERINVNTQYSTQSTANQLLKKGLDDLQLESSVIARNVKDCDTTQCGFCSMGCRTKSKQSSTVTYLEDACADGAQIITNCFVEEITKRMEPSKGSDPQQQMECVHGVVGTVQAPDGSGRYRIFVKANIIVASAGAIHTPALLLRSRIKNNNIGSNFYLHPVCPVIGMYDQQVEVWKGPPMTVVSKAHMKTPTSNYGTILEVPNAHIGLSLAVASCQWAGSFDFKTLIQSIDRWNVYIPILRDSTPGKIKLDKDQRTPKIIYKLSEKDWKNMMPGIESSIRALHSTGAVKILLPCPGLPVFQSSHDDINQYIQTIKSLKYKPNGCSIVSAHQMGSCRMGSSRSNSVVNEQGESWDLKRLFISDGSVFPSALGVNPMLTIYATSYIIAKNIISLYPPSNISFESSTSNATTTQ
;
A
#
# COMPACT_ATOMS: atom_id res chain seq x y z
N MET A 1 -35.49 -2.09 68.84
CA MET A 1 -35.97 -3.47 68.99
C MET A 1 -36.88 -3.75 67.82
N GLU A 2 -36.61 -4.86 67.12
CA GLU A 2 -37.45 -5.56 66.12
C GLU A 2 -38.13 -4.75 65.01
N ASN A 3 -37.81 -5.02 63.73
CA ASN A 3 -38.56 -6.04 62.97
C ASN A 3 -38.09 -6.22 61.52
N ASN A 4 -38.00 -7.49 61.15
CA ASN A 4 -38.33 -8.16 59.89
C ASN A 4 -37.60 -7.82 58.58
N GLY A 5 -36.91 -8.85 58.09
CA GLY A 5 -36.22 -8.87 56.82
C GLY A 5 -37.09 -9.25 55.61
N ALA A 6 -36.47 -9.08 54.45
CA ALA A 6 -36.67 -9.88 53.27
C ALA A 6 -35.40 -9.82 52.42
N THR A 7 -34.85 -10.98 52.09
CA THR A 7 -33.68 -11.22 51.24
C THR A 7 -33.97 -10.75 49.80
N PRO A 8 -33.03 -10.09 49.09
CA PRO A 8 -33.08 -10.01 47.63
C PRO A 8 -32.44 -11.26 47.01
N PRO A 9 -32.88 -11.67 45.80
CA PRO A 9 -32.57 -12.96 45.22
C PRO A 9 -31.12 -13.07 44.75
N GLN A 10 -30.51 -14.23 45.01
CA GLN A 10 -29.34 -14.70 44.28
C GLN A 10 -29.72 -15.04 42.84
N GLY A 11 -28.85 -14.65 41.90
CA GLY A 11 -28.73 -15.32 40.60
C GLY A 11 -29.07 -14.45 39.39
N GLN A 12 -28.07 -13.74 38.89
CA GLN A 12 -27.57 -13.96 37.54
C GLN A 12 -26.18 -13.32 37.41
N ASP A 13 -25.17 -14.19 37.52
CA ASP A 13 -23.81 -13.93 37.07
C ASP A 13 -23.86 -13.56 35.57
N ILE A 14 -23.86 -12.27 35.25
CA ILE A 14 -23.51 -11.82 33.91
C ILE A 14 -21.98 -11.80 33.84
N LYS A 15 -21.40 -13.00 33.72
CA LYS A 15 -20.07 -13.20 33.11
C LYS A 15 -20.18 -12.88 31.62
N GLY A 16 -20.29 -11.59 31.29
CA GLY A 16 -20.19 -11.08 29.93
C GLY A 16 -18.71 -10.96 29.54
N SER A 17 -18.16 -12.06 28.99
CA SER A 17 -17.02 -12.11 28.06
C SER A 17 -16.14 -10.86 27.95
N PHE A 18 -15.24 -10.64 28.91
CA PHE A 18 -14.07 -9.79 28.68
C PHE A 18 -13.11 -10.54 27.73
N HIS A 19 -13.09 -10.17 26.45
CA HIS A 19 -11.97 -10.47 25.57
C HIS A 19 -10.74 -9.67 26.03
N LEU A 20 -10.13 -10.09 27.14
CA LEU A 20 -8.78 -9.66 27.48
C LEU A 20 -7.87 -10.07 26.32
N LEU A 21 -7.12 -9.11 25.79
CA LEU A 21 -6.12 -9.34 24.74
C LEU A 21 -5.23 -10.53 25.16
N PRO A 22 -5.13 -11.62 24.37
CA PRO A 22 -4.40 -12.82 24.75
C PRO A 22 -2.90 -12.62 25.04
N THR A 23 -2.36 -11.44 24.73
CA THR A 23 -0.92 -11.18 24.67
C THR A 23 -0.37 -10.30 25.80
N GLY A 24 -1.21 -9.64 26.59
CA GLY A 24 -0.77 -8.73 27.67
C GLY A 24 -0.01 -7.47 27.22
N ILE A 25 0.02 -7.15 25.91
CA ILE A 25 0.81 -6.04 25.35
C ILE A 25 0.26 -4.67 25.76
N PHE A 26 -1.07 -4.53 25.78
CA PHE A 26 -1.77 -3.34 26.25
C PHE A 26 -2.42 -3.61 27.61
N THR A 27 -2.40 -2.60 28.47
CA THR A 27 -3.09 -2.61 29.77
C THR A 27 -4.59 -2.39 29.60
N LEU A 28 -5.38 -2.78 30.61
CA LEU A 28 -6.83 -2.51 30.61
C LEU A 28 -7.13 -1.01 30.50
N LYS A 29 -6.34 -0.16 31.15
CA LYS A 29 -6.48 1.30 31.07
C LYS A 29 -6.27 1.82 29.64
N GLU A 30 -5.26 1.32 28.94
CA GLU A 30 -5.01 1.69 27.54
C GLU A 30 -6.15 1.23 26.62
N TYR A 31 -6.67 0.02 26.83
CA TYR A 31 -7.84 -0.50 26.11
C TYR A 31 -9.08 0.39 26.32
N GLN A 32 -9.43 0.67 27.58
CA GLN A 32 -10.56 1.53 27.93
C GLN A 32 -10.41 2.94 27.36
N THR A 33 -9.19 3.49 27.35
CA THR A 33 -8.92 4.80 26.75
C THR A 33 -9.17 4.79 25.25
N LEU A 34 -8.69 3.75 24.55
CA LEU A 34 -8.94 3.60 23.12
C LEU A 34 -10.44 3.45 22.82
N GLN A 35 -11.15 2.64 23.61
CA GLN A 35 -12.59 2.45 23.47
C GLN A 35 -13.35 3.78 23.62
N VAL A 36 -13.03 4.58 24.64
CA VAL A 36 -13.58 5.93 24.83
C VAL A 36 -13.32 6.83 23.63
N ILE A 37 -12.12 6.81 23.04
CA ILE A 37 -11.79 7.60 21.84
C ILE A 37 -12.65 7.12 20.65
N ILE A 38 -12.76 5.82 20.45
CA ILE A 38 -13.54 5.21 19.37
C ILE A 38 -15.03 5.55 19.51
N ASP A 39 -15.61 5.39 20.70
CA ASP A 39 -17.02 5.74 20.96
C ASP A 39 -17.27 7.25 20.91
N THR A 40 -16.22 8.08 20.96
CA THR A 40 -16.32 9.51 20.64
C THR A 40 -16.46 9.74 19.13
N LEU A 41 -15.74 8.96 18.32
CA LEU A 41 -15.76 9.06 16.86
C LEU A 41 -17.05 8.47 16.27
N ILE A 42 -17.51 7.36 16.85
CA ILE A 42 -18.64 6.54 16.41
C ILE A 42 -19.57 6.36 17.62
N SER A 43 -20.42 7.35 17.87
CA SER A 43 -21.37 7.39 18.97
C SER A 43 -22.80 7.13 18.50
N ASN A 44 -23.69 6.93 19.48
CA ASN A 44 -25.15 6.92 19.32
C ASN A 44 -25.77 8.28 19.65
N ASP A 45 -25.00 9.37 19.58
CA ASP A 45 -25.52 10.72 19.82
C ASP A 45 -26.39 11.15 18.63
N LEU A 46 -27.70 10.95 18.80
CA LEU A 46 -28.74 11.22 17.82
C LEU A 46 -29.49 12.53 18.09
N SER A 47 -28.96 13.39 18.97
CA SER A 47 -29.56 14.70 19.29
C SER A 47 -29.85 15.56 18.04
N GLU A 48 -29.09 15.36 16.97
CA GLU A 48 -29.27 16.01 15.66
C GLU A 48 -30.11 15.16 14.68
N TYR A 49 -30.16 13.83 14.85
CA TYR A 49 -30.96 12.91 14.02
C TYR A 49 -32.47 13.04 14.27
N GLU A 50 -32.86 13.29 15.52
CA GLU A 50 -34.26 13.53 15.90
C GLU A 50 -34.86 14.81 15.25
N GLN A 51 -34.01 15.66 14.68
CA GLN A 51 -34.39 16.90 13.99
C GLN A 51 -34.36 16.78 12.46
N THR A 52 -33.94 15.63 11.91
CA THR A 52 -33.85 15.41 10.47
C THR A 52 -35.08 14.70 9.90
N ASP A 53 -35.68 15.28 8.86
CA ASP A 53 -36.77 14.67 8.11
C ASP A 53 -36.25 13.43 7.37
N ILE A 54 -36.66 12.25 7.84
CA ILE A 54 -36.39 11.00 7.11
C ILE A 54 -37.29 10.98 5.87
N PRO A 55 -36.76 10.72 4.66
CA PRO A 55 -37.57 10.69 3.45
C PRO A 55 -38.76 9.73 3.59
N SER A 56 -39.97 10.24 3.35
CA SER A 56 -41.23 9.51 3.53
C SER A 56 -41.45 8.37 2.52
N ASN A 57 -40.57 8.24 1.53
CA ASN A 57 -40.65 7.29 0.43
C ASN A 57 -39.72 6.06 0.58
N LEU A 58 -39.05 5.89 1.73
CA LEU A 58 -38.20 4.72 1.97
C LEU A 58 -39.03 3.49 2.36
N SER A 59 -38.59 2.31 1.92
CA SER A 59 -39.17 1.04 2.40
C SER A 59 -38.93 0.86 3.90
N ALA A 60 -39.84 0.14 4.58
CA ALA A 60 -39.71 -0.14 6.01
C ALA A 60 -38.37 -0.81 6.36
N HIS A 61 -37.90 -1.72 5.50
CA HIS A 61 -36.60 -2.38 5.65
C HIS A 61 -35.44 -1.39 5.60
N LYS A 62 -35.39 -0.53 4.57
CA LYS A 62 -34.31 0.46 4.43
C LYS A 62 -34.31 1.48 5.57
N LEU A 63 -35.49 1.82 6.09
CA LEU A 63 -35.62 2.68 7.26
C LEU A 63 -35.01 2.05 8.52
N THR A 64 -35.26 0.76 8.75
CA THR A 64 -34.67 0.00 9.86
C THR A 64 -33.15 -0.04 9.75
N GLU A 65 -32.62 -0.42 8.58
CA GLU A 65 -31.17 -0.48 8.34
C GLU A 65 -30.48 0.86 8.60
N LEU A 66 -31.08 1.97 8.15
CA LEU A 66 -30.55 3.31 8.40
C LEU A 66 -30.60 3.67 9.89
N LYS A 67 -31.71 3.38 10.58
CA LYS A 67 -31.82 3.61 12.03
C LYS A 67 -30.73 2.85 12.77
N GLU A 68 -30.58 1.56 12.50
CA GLU A 68 -29.54 0.75 13.14
C GLU A 68 -28.13 1.29 12.87
N TYR A 69 -27.84 1.65 11.62
CA TYR A 69 -26.58 2.25 11.23
C TYR A 69 -26.26 3.55 12.02
N TYR A 70 -27.24 4.45 12.16
CA TYR A 70 -27.05 5.69 12.93
C TYR A 70 -26.87 5.42 14.43
N HIS A 71 -27.55 4.43 15.01
CA HIS A 71 -27.41 4.05 16.42
C HIS A 71 -26.10 3.30 16.72
N ARG A 72 -25.53 2.60 15.73
CA ARG A 72 -24.38 1.71 15.93
C ARG A 72 -23.14 2.45 16.45
N THR A 73 -22.59 1.97 17.55
CA THR A 73 -21.39 2.51 18.20
C THR A 73 -20.13 1.75 17.79
N GLY A 74 -18.96 2.27 18.16
CA GLY A 74 -17.72 1.53 17.98
C GLY A 74 -17.62 0.30 18.88
N THR A 75 -18.21 0.35 20.08
CA THR A 75 -18.32 -0.79 21.00
C THR A 75 -19.16 -1.92 20.41
N ASP A 76 -20.28 -1.63 19.73
CA ASP A 76 -21.13 -2.66 19.09
C ASP A 76 -20.39 -3.50 18.03
N LEU A 77 -19.30 -2.95 17.49
CA LEU A 77 -18.46 -3.57 16.46
C LEU A 77 -17.10 -4.07 16.99
N ASP A 78 -16.89 -4.00 18.31
CA ASP A 78 -15.65 -4.38 18.98
C ASP A 78 -14.39 -3.71 18.37
N LEU A 79 -14.53 -2.47 17.92
CA LEU A 79 -13.48 -1.80 17.14
C LEU A 79 -12.19 -1.58 17.93
N ALA A 80 -12.27 -1.43 19.26
CA ALA A 80 -11.09 -1.26 20.11
C ALA A 80 -10.21 -2.53 20.09
N TYR A 81 -10.82 -3.71 20.21
CA TYR A 81 -10.12 -4.98 20.10
C TYR A 81 -9.57 -5.18 18.69
N GLN A 82 -10.37 -4.94 17.64
CA GLN A 82 -9.91 -5.10 16.26
C GLN A 82 -8.74 -4.16 15.92
N PHE A 83 -8.79 -2.92 16.41
CA PHE A 83 -7.70 -1.96 16.29
C PHE A 83 -6.43 -2.47 16.96
N MET A 84 -6.50 -2.89 18.22
CA MET A 84 -5.31 -3.38 18.94
C MET A 84 -4.76 -4.67 18.33
N LYS A 85 -5.63 -5.60 17.92
CA LYS A 85 -5.24 -6.83 17.21
C LYS A 85 -4.45 -6.50 15.95
N LEU A 86 -4.97 -5.60 15.11
CA LEU A 86 -4.31 -5.19 13.88
C LEU A 86 -2.97 -4.49 14.15
N ILE A 87 -2.90 -3.60 15.15
CA ILE A 87 -1.65 -2.92 15.54
C ILE A 87 -0.60 -3.92 16.02
N ILE A 88 -0.97 -4.89 16.87
CA ILE A 88 -0.05 -5.93 17.36
C ILE A 88 0.50 -6.76 16.19
N MET A 89 -0.33 -7.06 15.20
CA MET A 89 0.07 -7.86 14.04
C MET A 89 0.96 -7.10 13.05
N THR A 90 0.84 -5.77 12.98
CA THR A 90 1.40 -4.99 11.85
C THR A 90 2.48 -3.98 12.24
N LYS A 91 2.59 -3.59 13.51
CA LYS A 91 3.48 -2.52 13.96
C LYS A 91 4.66 -3.03 14.77
N THR A 92 5.78 -2.29 14.71
CA THR A 92 6.98 -2.60 15.48
C THR A 92 6.76 -2.33 16.97
N ARG A 93 7.63 -2.88 17.84
CA ARG A 93 7.61 -2.58 19.28
C ARG A 93 7.76 -1.08 19.56
N SER A 94 8.56 -0.34 18.78
CA SER A 94 8.69 1.10 18.94
C SER A 94 7.38 1.81 18.61
N GLN A 95 6.74 1.46 17.50
CA GLN A 95 5.46 2.06 17.10
C GLN A 95 4.34 1.75 18.09
N ILE A 96 4.29 0.52 18.64
CA ILE A 96 3.36 0.14 19.71
C ILE A 96 3.63 0.99 20.96
N SER A 97 4.89 1.19 21.34
CA SER A 97 5.26 2.05 22.47
C SER A 97 4.82 3.50 22.27
N ASP A 98 4.94 4.03 21.05
CA ASP A 98 4.49 5.39 20.71
C ASP A 98 2.96 5.51 20.84
N LEU A 99 2.21 4.50 20.39
CA LEU A 99 0.76 4.45 20.60
C LEU A 99 0.38 4.36 22.08
N LYS A 100 1.05 3.52 22.88
CA LYS A 100 0.83 3.43 24.34
C LYS A 100 1.06 4.79 25.02
N THR A 101 2.11 5.49 24.62
CA THR A 101 2.40 6.85 25.08
C THR A 101 1.26 7.81 24.72
N LEU A 102 0.76 7.73 23.48
CA LEU A 102 -0.38 8.53 23.03
C LEU A 102 -1.65 8.25 23.86
N LEU A 103 -1.99 6.98 24.10
CA LEU A 103 -3.14 6.61 24.92
C LEU A 103 -2.98 7.09 26.37
N SER A 104 -1.77 7.00 26.94
CA SER A 104 -1.48 7.53 28.26
C SER A 104 -1.74 9.04 28.35
N LEU A 105 -1.35 9.81 27.31
CA LEU A 105 -1.62 11.25 27.23
C LEU A 105 -3.12 11.58 27.20
N PHE A 106 -3.95 10.79 26.51
CA PHE A 106 -5.41 10.97 26.58
C PHE A 106 -5.96 10.69 27.99
N SER A 107 -5.39 9.71 28.69
CA SER A 107 -5.87 9.22 29.99
C SER A 107 -5.26 9.95 31.22
N THR A 108 -4.60 11.08 31.03
CA THR A 108 -3.93 11.85 32.10
C THR A 108 -4.33 13.33 32.08
N SER A 109 -4.64 13.88 33.25
CA SER A 109 -5.13 15.26 33.43
C SER A 109 -4.07 16.33 33.14
N GLY A 110 -2.85 16.19 33.66
CA GLY A 110 -1.78 17.20 33.52
C GLY A 110 -1.11 17.19 32.15
N PHE A 111 -0.34 16.13 31.86
CA PHE A 111 0.36 15.98 30.57
C PHE A 111 -0.58 15.90 29.37
N GLY A 112 -1.82 15.42 29.57
CA GLY A 112 -2.85 15.38 28.54
C GLY A 112 -3.32 16.75 28.05
N ALA A 113 -3.09 17.85 28.80
CA ALA A 113 -3.47 19.19 28.36
C ALA A 113 -2.73 19.63 27.09
N ILE A 114 -1.50 19.15 26.87
CA ILE A 114 -0.73 19.41 25.64
C ILE A 114 -1.47 18.85 24.41
N LEU A 115 -1.99 17.62 24.56
CA LEU A 115 -2.64 16.90 23.49
C LEU A 115 -4.09 17.31 23.29
N THR A 116 -4.82 17.48 24.39
CA THR A 116 -6.28 17.67 24.39
C THR A 116 -6.68 19.14 24.52
N GLY A 117 -5.84 19.99 25.11
CA GLY A 117 -6.19 21.35 25.50
C GLY A 117 -7.01 21.43 26.80
N SER A 118 -7.15 20.32 27.52
CA SER A 118 -7.92 20.21 28.77
C SER A 118 -7.05 19.67 29.90
N ILE A 119 -7.19 20.25 31.11
CA ILE A 119 -6.58 19.70 32.33
C ILE A 119 -7.41 18.56 32.95
N THR A 120 -8.58 18.26 32.39
CA THR A 120 -9.38 17.11 32.75
C THR A 120 -9.03 15.95 31.84
N ASN A 121 -8.84 14.76 32.42
CA ASN A 121 -8.67 13.51 31.69
C ASN A 121 -9.76 13.36 30.61
N PHE A 122 -9.33 13.09 29.37
CA PHE A 122 -10.21 12.99 28.21
C PHE A 122 -11.38 12.03 28.43
N CYS A 123 -11.13 10.91 29.13
CA CYS A 123 -12.14 9.88 29.35
C CYS A 123 -13.30 10.30 30.26
N PHE A 124 -13.13 11.36 31.05
CA PHE A 124 -14.19 11.89 31.92
C PHE A 124 -14.86 13.15 31.37
N LEU A 125 -14.47 13.60 30.17
CA LEU A 125 -15.10 14.75 29.53
C LEU A 125 -16.46 14.37 28.90
N PRO A 126 -17.45 15.28 28.92
CA PRO A 126 -18.70 15.11 28.18
C PRO A 126 -18.45 14.80 26.70
N LEU A 127 -19.31 13.98 26.09
CA LEU A 127 -19.15 13.50 24.71
C LEU A 127 -18.92 14.64 23.70
N LYS A 128 -19.79 15.66 23.69
CA LYS A 128 -19.64 16.83 22.79
C LYS A 128 -18.30 17.56 23.00
N THR A 129 -17.77 17.59 24.23
CA THR A 129 -16.45 18.18 24.52
C THR A 129 -15.32 17.30 23.96
N ARG A 130 -15.39 15.98 24.14
CA ARG A 130 -14.44 15.03 23.53
C ARG A 130 -14.43 15.16 22.00
N GLN A 131 -15.61 15.29 21.38
CA GLN A 131 -15.73 15.48 19.94
C GLN A 131 -15.07 16.78 19.45
N LYS A 132 -15.31 17.90 20.13
CA LYS A 132 -14.65 19.18 19.83
C LYS A 132 -13.13 19.07 19.93
N ILE A 133 -12.61 18.37 20.94
CA ILE A 133 -11.17 18.14 21.10
C ILE A 133 -10.61 17.38 19.89
N LEU A 134 -11.17 16.22 19.54
CA LEU A 134 -10.69 15.43 18.40
C LEU A 134 -10.79 16.21 17.08
N SER A 135 -11.88 16.95 16.86
CA SER A 135 -12.06 17.78 15.68
C SER A 135 -11.04 18.93 15.61
N SER A 136 -10.64 19.51 16.75
CA SER A 136 -9.58 20.54 16.79
C SER A 136 -8.18 20.00 16.49
N MET A 137 -7.94 18.71 16.77
CA MET A 137 -6.60 18.12 16.61
C MET A 137 -6.18 18.01 15.14
N LYS A 138 -7.12 17.70 14.23
CA LYS A 138 -6.83 17.53 12.80
C LYS A 138 -6.34 18.80 12.08
N SER A 139 -6.82 19.97 12.47
CA SER A 139 -6.46 21.27 11.87
C SER A 139 -5.50 22.10 12.74
N SER A 140 -5.07 21.56 13.88
CA SER A 140 -4.17 22.22 14.84
C SER A 140 -2.87 22.71 14.19
N SER A 141 -2.37 23.88 14.63
CA SER A 141 -1.03 24.37 14.26
C SER A 141 0.09 23.49 14.82
N ASN A 142 -0.12 22.86 15.98
CA ASN A 142 0.80 21.89 16.58
C ASN A 142 0.79 20.57 15.80
N GLY A 143 1.95 20.17 15.27
CA GLY A 143 2.14 18.95 14.49
C GLY A 143 1.88 17.65 15.27
N THR A 144 2.23 17.61 16.55
CA THR A 144 1.98 16.45 17.41
C THR A 144 0.49 16.16 17.56
N ARG A 145 -0.36 17.20 17.66
CA ARG A 145 -1.82 17.02 17.70
C ARG A 145 -2.35 16.44 16.39
N ARG A 146 -1.86 16.91 15.24
CA ARG A 146 -2.24 16.36 13.93
C ARG A 146 -1.77 14.91 13.77
N GLN A 147 -0.54 14.61 14.16
CA GLN A 147 0.01 13.25 14.11
C GLN A 147 -0.78 12.29 15.01
N ALA A 148 -1.12 12.71 16.24
CA ALA A 148 -1.96 11.94 17.14
C ALA A 148 -3.35 11.62 16.55
N TYR A 149 -3.97 12.59 15.89
CA TYR A 149 -5.22 12.35 15.16
C TYR A 149 -5.02 11.30 14.05
N ARG A 150 -3.95 11.42 13.26
CA ARG A 150 -3.61 10.48 12.18
C ARG A 150 -3.31 9.06 12.64
N ALA A 151 -2.76 8.91 13.84
CA ALA A 151 -2.40 7.60 14.39
C ALA A 151 -3.62 6.72 14.70
N ILE A 152 -4.80 7.32 14.94
CA ILE A 152 -5.99 6.59 15.40
C ILE A 152 -7.13 6.70 14.39
N VAL A 153 -7.52 7.93 14.03
CA VAL A 153 -8.85 8.18 13.43
C VAL A 153 -9.04 7.53 12.05
N PRO A 154 -8.09 7.62 11.09
CA PRO A 154 -8.26 6.97 9.79
C PRO A 154 -8.45 5.46 9.91
N LEU A 155 -7.68 4.80 10.79
CA LEU A 155 -7.75 3.35 10.98
C LEU A 155 -9.07 2.92 11.64
N VAL A 156 -9.58 3.71 12.60
CA VAL A 156 -10.90 3.46 13.20
C VAL A 156 -11.99 3.46 12.13
N PHE A 157 -11.97 4.41 11.19
CA PHE A 157 -12.97 4.46 10.12
C PHE A 157 -12.77 3.39 9.04
N THR A 158 -11.54 2.99 8.76
CA THR A 158 -11.29 1.79 7.94
C THR A 158 -11.90 0.56 8.59
N LEU A 159 -11.71 0.36 9.90
CA LEU A 159 -12.26 -0.79 10.62
C LEU A 159 -13.78 -0.74 10.71
N PHE A 160 -14.37 0.43 10.98
CA PHE A 160 -15.82 0.63 10.95
C PHE A 160 -16.45 0.15 9.63
N ALA A 161 -15.74 0.36 8.52
CA ALA A 161 -16.18 -0.02 7.18
C ALA A 161 -15.93 -1.48 6.80
N THR A 162 -14.98 -2.15 7.45
CA THR A 162 -14.42 -3.43 6.97
C THR A 162 -14.52 -4.59 7.95
N VAL A 163 -14.68 -4.32 9.26
CA VAL A 163 -14.78 -5.37 10.29
C VAL A 163 -15.99 -6.26 10.00
N ILE A 164 -15.77 -7.56 10.07
CA ILE A 164 -16.79 -8.59 9.96
C ILE A 164 -16.95 -9.18 11.36
N THR A 165 -18.17 -9.11 11.90
CA THR A 165 -18.45 -9.59 13.26
C THR A 165 -18.49 -11.12 13.27
N THR A 166 -18.27 -11.74 14.42
CA THR A 166 -18.27 -13.21 14.57
C THR A 166 -19.60 -13.88 14.19
N HIS A 167 -20.68 -13.11 14.12
CA HIS A 167 -22.04 -13.59 13.86
C HIS A 167 -22.56 -13.26 12.44
N SER A 168 -21.77 -12.60 11.60
CA SER A 168 -22.17 -12.21 10.24
C SER A 168 -21.02 -12.45 9.26
N GLU A 169 -21.33 -12.89 8.04
CA GLU A 169 -20.32 -12.97 6.97
C GLU A 169 -20.00 -11.61 6.33
N THR A 170 -20.68 -10.55 6.77
CA THR A 170 -20.62 -9.19 6.21
C THR A 170 -20.50 -8.13 7.29
N ASN A 171 -19.97 -6.96 6.94
CA ASN A 171 -20.02 -5.81 7.82
C ASN A 171 -21.48 -5.29 7.90
N PRO A 172 -22.02 -5.03 9.10
CA PRO A 172 -23.42 -4.65 9.28
C PRO A 172 -23.75 -3.23 8.78
N ASN A 173 -22.76 -2.44 8.37
CA ASN A 173 -22.99 -1.12 7.77
C ASN A 173 -23.20 -1.19 6.25
N TRP A 174 -22.76 -2.25 5.56
CA TRP A 174 -22.70 -2.26 4.10
C TRP A 174 -24.05 -2.02 3.42
N GLU A 175 -25.12 -2.59 3.95
CA GLU A 175 -26.46 -2.44 3.39
C GLU A 175 -27.01 -1.01 3.53
N ALA A 176 -26.81 -0.38 4.69
CA ALA A 176 -27.13 1.02 4.90
C ALA A 176 -26.35 1.94 3.94
N LEU A 177 -25.08 1.62 3.68
CA LEU A 177 -24.15 2.38 2.83
C LEU A 177 -24.27 2.07 1.33
N GLY A 178 -25.14 1.12 0.92
CA GLY A 178 -25.27 0.71 -0.47
C GLY A 178 -24.03 0.00 -1.02
N TYR A 179 -23.15 -0.51 -0.16
CA TYR A 179 -21.94 -1.20 -0.57
C TYR A 179 -22.24 -2.65 -0.91
N GLN A 180 -22.02 -3.03 -2.17
CA GLN A 180 -22.30 -4.39 -2.63
C GLN A 180 -21.37 -5.40 -1.97
N ARG A 181 -21.97 -6.48 -1.45
CA ARG A 181 -21.25 -7.63 -0.90
C ARG A 181 -20.38 -8.28 -2.00
N PRO A 182 -19.10 -8.60 -1.73
CA PRO A 182 -18.31 -9.41 -2.65
C PRO A 182 -19.03 -10.74 -2.96
N PRO A 183 -18.96 -11.25 -4.20
CA PRO A 183 -19.56 -12.53 -4.53
C PRO A 183 -18.94 -13.66 -3.68
N PRO A 184 -19.73 -14.70 -3.34
CA PRO A 184 -19.24 -15.90 -2.64
C PRO A 184 -18.00 -16.49 -3.31
N LEU A 185 -17.22 -17.27 -2.57
CA LEU A 185 -16.13 -18.04 -3.17
C LEU A 185 -16.70 -19.07 -4.14
N GLU A 186 -16.10 -19.15 -5.31
CA GLU A 186 -16.41 -20.14 -6.34
C GLU A 186 -15.15 -20.96 -6.60
N GLN A 187 -15.32 -22.27 -6.85
CA GLN A 187 -14.21 -23.08 -7.31
C GLN A 187 -13.91 -22.76 -8.76
N ILE A 188 -12.72 -22.25 -9.01
CA ILE A 188 -12.25 -21.88 -10.34
C ILE A 188 -11.43 -23.06 -10.85
N PRO A 189 -11.87 -23.73 -11.93
CA PRO A 189 -11.14 -24.87 -12.47
C PRO A 189 -9.80 -24.41 -13.03
N GLY A 190 -8.77 -25.22 -12.82
CA GLY A 190 -7.43 -24.98 -13.35
C GLY A 190 -6.36 -25.71 -12.54
N GLU A 191 -5.27 -26.06 -13.22
CA GLU A 191 -4.10 -26.62 -12.57
C GLU A 191 -3.23 -25.52 -11.98
N GLU A 192 -2.65 -25.79 -10.81
CA GLU A 192 -1.60 -24.96 -10.25
C GLU A 192 -0.30 -25.20 -11.05
N LYS A 193 0.27 -24.13 -11.58
CA LYS A 193 1.48 -24.17 -12.43
C LYS A 193 2.73 -23.73 -11.69
N LEU A 194 2.57 -23.21 -10.48
CA LEU A 194 3.67 -22.77 -9.64
C LEU A 194 4.27 -23.97 -8.90
N SER A 195 5.61 -24.00 -8.80
CA SER A 195 6.37 -25.04 -8.11
C SER A 195 6.87 -24.53 -6.76
N PHE A 196 6.33 -25.08 -5.68
CA PHE A 196 6.66 -24.68 -4.30
C PHE A 196 7.56 -25.69 -3.59
N ILE A 197 8.47 -25.18 -2.76
CA ILE A 197 9.19 -25.96 -1.75
C ILE A 197 8.58 -25.68 -0.39
N THR A 198 8.07 -26.72 0.26
CA THR A 198 7.65 -26.66 1.67
C THR A 198 8.86 -26.80 2.59
N VAL A 199 8.98 -25.90 3.56
CA VAL A 199 10.03 -25.93 4.60
C VAL A 199 9.37 -26.22 5.94
N ASN A 200 9.69 -27.38 6.52
CA ASN A 200 9.14 -27.89 7.78
C ASN A 200 10.22 -28.21 8.83
N SER A 201 11.47 -27.85 8.53
CA SER A 201 12.62 -27.94 9.43
C SER A 201 13.67 -26.93 9.02
N ASP A 202 14.61 -26.62 9.91
CA ASP A 202 15.81 -25.89 9.53
C ASP A 202 16.57 -26.66 8.44
N ARG A 203 16.97 -25.97 7.37
CA ARG A 203 17.58 -26.63 6.20
C ARG A 203 18.43 -25.69 5.35
N SER A 204 19.46 -26.26 4.73
CA SER A 204 20.28 -25.58 3.73
C SER A 204 19.90 -25.99 2.30
N PHE A 205 19.98 -25.04 1.37
CA PHE A 205 19.77 -25.22 -0.07
C PHE A 205 21.01 -24.75 -0.85
N SER A 206 21.13 -25.18 -2.10
CA SER A 206 22.20 -24.77 -3.01
C SER A 206 21.63 -24.58 -4.41
N THR A 207 21.91 -23.44 -5.03
CA THR A 207 21.37 -23.07 -6.35
C THR A 207 22.31 -22.12 -7.09
N ASP A 208 22.17 -21.97 -8.40
CA ASP A 208 23.03 -21.04 -9.15
C ASP A 208 22.67 -19.59 -8.80
N VAL A 209 21.36 -19.29 -8.82
CA VAL A 209 20.81 -17.96 -8.58
C VAL A 209 19.72 -18.00 -7.51
N VAL A 210 19.81 -17.07 -6.55
CA VAL A 210 18.68 -16.74 -5.66
C VAL A 210 18.06 -15.42 -6.09
N VAL A 211 16.75 -15.41 -6.28
CA VAL A 211 15.96 -14.19 -6.51
C VAL A 211 15.14 -13.90 -5.25
N ILE A 212 15.38 -12.74 -4.62
CA ILE A 212 14.74 -12.33 -3.37
C ILE A 212 13.59 -11.38 -3.70
N GLY A 213 12.37 -11.87 -3.60
CA GLY A 213 11.14 -11.16 -3.97
C GLY A 213 10.63 -11.59 -5.35
N SER A 214 9.32 -11.85 -5.43
CA SER A 214 8.65 -12.42 -6.60
C SER A 214 7.84 -11.40 -7.42
N GLY A 215 8.01 -10.10 -7.11
CA GLY A 215 7.32 -8.98 -7.76
C GLY A 215 7.65 -8.83 -9.24
N ALA A 216 7.30 -7.67 -9.83
CA ALA A 216 7.52 -7.40 -11.25
C ALA A 216 8.96 -7.71 -11.70
N GLY A 217 9.95 -7.15 -11.00
CA GLY A 217 11.34 -7.35 -11.38
C GLY A 217 11.87 -8.76 -11.09
N GLY A 218 11.47 -9.34 -9.97
CA GLY A 218 11.88 -10.69 -9.56
C GLY A 218 11.35 -11.77 -10.49
N GLY A 219 10.07 -11.70 -10.88
CA GLY A 219 9.46 -12.65 -11.80
C GLY A 219 10.15 -12.68 -13.16
N VAL A 220 10.32 -11.51 -13.81
CA VAL A 220 11.03 -11.40 -15.09
C VAL A 220 12.44 -11.95 -14.99
N THR A 221 13.18 -11.55 -13.95
CA THR A 221 14.57 -11.98 -13.79
C THR A 221 14.67 -13.49 -13.58
N ALA A 222 13.82 -14.07 -12.73
CA ALA A 222 13.78 -15.50 -12.49
C ALA A 222 13.44 -16.29 -13.77
N SER A 223 12.43 -15.85 -14.53
CA SER A 223 12.02 -16.48 -15.78
C SER A 223 13.14 -16.51 -16.81
N LEU A 224 13.78 -15.38 -17.07
CA LEU A 224 14.85 -15.30 -18.06
C LEU A 224 16.08 -16.13 -17.67
N LEU A 225 16.42 -16.15 -16.37
CA LEU A 225 17.54 -16.96 -15.87
C LEU A 225 17.21 -18.45 -15.88
N ALA A 226 16.00 -18.87 -15.47
CA ALA A 226 15.59 -20.27 -15.56
C ALA A 226 15.63 -20.77 -17.01
N LYS A 227 15.05 -19.99 -17.94
CA LYS A 227 15.07 -20.27 -19.38
C LYS A 227 16.48 -20.37 -19.96
N ALA A 228 17.43 -19.61 -19.42
CA ALA A 228 18.84 -19.67 -19.83
C ALA A 228 19.59 -20.88 -19.23
N GLY A 229 18.94 -21.71 -18.40
CA GLY A 229 19.49 -22.94 -17.85
C GLY A 229 20.09 -22.83 -16.44
N TYR A 230 19.86 -21.71 -15.74
CA TYR A 230 20.29 -21.57 -14.34
C TYR A 230 19.33 -22.32 -13.42
N LYS A 231 19.86 -22.92 -12.35
CA LYS A 231 19.03 -23.34 -11.21
C LYS A 231 18.63 -22.10 -10.41
N VAL A 232 17.34 -21.78 -10.41
CA VAL A 232 16.80 -20.58 -9.78
C VAL A 232 15.92 -20.95 -8.59
N LEU A 233 16.22 -20.36 -7.42
CA LEU A 233 15.36 -20.39 -6.25
C LEU A 233 14.81 -18.99 -5.97
N ILE A 234 13.49 -18.89 -5.88
CA ILE A 234 12.78 -17.64 -5.60
C ILE A 234 12.35 -17.64 -4.12
N LEU A 235 12.72 -16.60 -3.39
CA LEU A 235 12.36 -16.42 -1.97
C LEU A 235 11.40 -15.25 -1.83
N GLU A 236 10.16 -15.52 -1.44
CA GLU A 236 9.11 -14.51 -1.27
C GLU A 236 8.72 -14.35 0.19
N LYS A 237 8.68 -13.11 0.67
CA LYS A 237 8.31 -12.78 2.06
C LYS A 237 6.84 -13.07 2.34
N GLY A 238 5.96 -12.75 1.40
CA GLY A 238 4.52 -12.95 1.53
C GLY A 238 4.07 -14.38 1.24
N GLY A 239 2.80 -14.66 1.56
CA GLY A 239 2.14 -15.92 1.22
C GLY A 239 1.64 -15.94 -0.22
N TYR A 240 1.18 -17.11 -0.67
CA TYR A 240 0.40 -17.27 -1.89
C TYR A 240 -1.09 -17.33 -1.55
N LEU A 241 -1.85 -16.34 -1.99
CA LEU A 241 -3.31 -16.38 -1.93
C LEU A 241 -3.84 -16.94 -3.25
N SER A 242 -4.22 -18.22 -3.25
CA SER A 242 -4.77 -18.87 -4.45
C SER A 242 -6.10 -18.23 -4.86
N PRO A 243 -6.43 -18.19 -6.16
CA PRO A 243 -7.71 -17.68 -6.65
C PRO A 243 -8.95 -18.21 -5.90
N ASN A 244 -8.98 -19.49 -5.55
CA ASN A 244 -10.08 -20.15 -4.84
C ASN A 244 -10.29 -19.66 -3.40
N ASN A 245 -9.33 -18.92 -2.84
CA ASN A 245 -9.37 -18.40 -1.47
C ASN A 245 -9.51 -16.86 -1.44
N MET A 246 -9.65 -16.19 -2.59
CA MET A 246 -9.73 -14.72 -2.67
C MET A 246 -11.13 -14.22 -2.32
N THR A 247 -11.42 -13.93 -1.05
CA THR A 247 -12.76 -13.49 -0.63
C THR A 247 -13.15 -12.09 -1.09
N TRP A 248 -12.17 -11.26 -1.49
CA TRP A 248 -12.34 -9.84 -1.87
C TRP A 248 -12.95 -8.95 -0.79
N LYS A 249 -12.89 -9.39 0.48
CA LYS A 249 -13.25 -8.60 1.65
C LYS A 249 -11.98 -7.89 2.14
N GLU A 250 -12.00 -6.56 2.29
CA GLU A 250 -10.82 -5.78 2.66
C GLU A 250 -10.16 -6.28 3.95
N SER A 251 -10.96 -6.61 4.98
CA SER A 251 -10.48 -7.11 6.28
C SER A 251 -9.78 -8.47 6.24
N GLU A 252 -10.02 -9.27 5.20
CA GLU A 252 -9.42 -10.60 5.03
C GLU A 252 -8.29 -10.58 3.99
N ALA A 253 -8.46 -9.82 2.91
CA ALA A 253 -7.51 -9.74 1.80
C ALA A 253 -6.31 -8.85 2.13
N PHE A 254 -6.50 -7.70 2.80
CA PHE A 254 -5.41 -6.77 3.05
C PHE A 254 -4.30 -7.35 3.95
N PRO A 255 -4.61 -8.05 5.05
CA PRO A 255 -3.60 -8.71 5.87
C PRO A 255 -2.73 -9.74 5.13
N GLN A 256 -3.26 -10.35 4.08
CA GLN A 256 -2.57 -11.37 3.29
C GLN A 256 -1.80 -10.79 2.10
N LEU A 257 -2.25 -9.65 1.55
CA LEU A 257 -1.77 -9.12 0.28
C LEU A 257 -0.89 -7.87 0.40
N TYR A 258 -0.99 -7.11 1.49
CA TYR A 258 -0.33 -5.81 1.65
C TYR A 258 0.60 -5.75 2.86
N GLU A 259 1.67 -4.97 2.70
CA GLU A 259 2.60 -4.65 3.77
C GLU A 259 1.87 -4.00 4.95
N GLN A 260 2.11 -4.53 6.16
CA GLN A 260 1.42 -4.07 7.38
C GLN A 260 -0.11 -4.04 7.21
N ALA A 261 -0.69 -4.99 6.48
CA ALA A 261 -2.12 -5.06 6.17
C ALA A 261 -2.69 -3.77 5.53
N GLY A 262 -1.87 -3.06 4.74
CA GLY A 262 -2.27 -1.80 4.09
C GLY A 262 -2.24 -0.58 5.00
N THR A 263 -1.67 -0.69 6.21
CA THR A 263 -1.55 0.42 7.17
C THR A 263 -0.16 1.05 7.20
N LEU A 264 0.70 0.76 6.23
CA LEU A 264 2.05 1.30 6.15
C LEU A 264 2.02 2.83 5.90
N THR A 265 2.90 3.56 6.58
CA THR A 265 3.00 5.02 6.47
C THR A 265 4.43 5.51 6.40
N SER A 266 4.63 6.78 6.04
CA SER A 266 5.85 7.52 6.41
C SER A 266 5.99 7.58 7.95
N ASP A 267 7.22 7.80 8.41
CA ASP A 267 7.58 7.86 9.84
C ASP A 267 6.77 8.91 10.62
N ASP A 268 6.44 10.03 9.97
CA ASP A 268 5.63 11.11 10.55
C ASP A 268 4.11 10.90 10.37
N LEU A 269 3.67 9.77 9.80
CA LEU A 269 2.28 9.47 9.46
C LEU A 269 1.63 10.43 8.44
N SER A 270 2.42 11.18 7.67
CA SER A 270 1.90 12.16 6.70
C SER A 270 1.48 11.55 5.36
N VAL A 271 2.06 10.41 4.99
CA VAL A 271 1.74 9.68 3.75
C VAL A 271 1.36 8.24 4.07
N ASN A 272 0.20 7.78 3.60
CA ASN A 272 -0.19 6.37 3.63
C ASN A 272 0.32 5.67 2.38
N ILE A 273 0.90 4.48 2.53
CA ILE A 273 1.64 3.80 1.46
C ILE A 273 1.06 2.40 1.29
N LEU A 274 0.51 2.11 0.12
CA LEU A 274 0.09 0.77 -0.26
C LEU A 274 1.23 0.07 -1.00
N ALA A 275 1.75 -1.02 -0.40
CA ALA A 275 2.78 -1.86 -0.98
C ALA A 275 2.35 -3.33 -0.88
N GLY A 276 2.44 -4.09 -1.98
CA GLY A 276 2.10 -5.51 -1.99
C GLY A 276 3.14 -6.35 -1.23
N SER A 277 2.67 -7.29 -0.40
CA SER A 277 3.49 -8.23 0.37
C SER A 277 2.91 -9.65 0.26
N CYS A 278 2.82 -10.15 -0.96
CA CYS A 278 2.34 -11.48 -1.34
C CYS A 278 3.12 -11.99 -2.56
N LEU A 279 2.94 -13.26 -2.94
CA LEU A 279 3.48 -13.79 -4.18
C LEU A 279 3.02 -12.95 -5.39
N GLY A 280 3.98 -12.50 -6.21
CA GLY A 280 3.78 -11.55 -7.31
C GLY A 280 3.87 -10.07 -6.90
N GLY A 281 3.98 -9.78 -5.60
CA GLY A 281 4.16 -8.44 -5.03
C GLY A 281 3.12 -7.43 -5.50
N GLY A 282 3.57 -6.22 -5.83
CA GLY A 282 2.69 -5.14 -6.32
C GLY A 282 1.87 -5.51 -7.57
N THR A 283 2.31 -6.46 -8.39
CA THR A 283 1.59 -6.85 -9.63
C THR A 283 0.32 -7.65 -9.35
N THR A 284 0.23 -8.29 -8.19
CA THR A 284 -0.96 -9.03 -7.74
C THR A 284 -2.08 -8.06 -7.34
N VAL A 285 -1.71 -6.95 -6.71
CA VAL A 285 -2.61 -5.99 -6.07
C VAL A 285 -2.78 -4.67 -6.82
N ASN A 286 -2.14 -4.49 -7.98
CA ASN A 286 -2.31 -3.27 -8.76
C ASN A 286 -3.62 -3.25 -9.55
N TRP A 287 -3.87 -2.09 -10.16
CA TRP A 287 -5.05 -1.80 -10.97
C TRP A 287 -4.83 -2.00 -12.48
N THR A 288 -3.83 -2.78 -12.89
CA THR A 288 -3.58 -3.17 -14.30
C THR A 288 -3.18 -2.06 -15.27
N ALA A 289 -3.16 -0.79 -14.85
CA ALA A 289 -2.73 0.34 -15.67
C ALA A 289 -1.32 0.12 -16.24
N SER A 290 -1.23 0.08 -17.56
CA SER A 290 -0.02 -0.26 -18.32
C SER A 290 0.39 0.91 -19.19
N VAL A 291 0.99 1.94 -18.55
CA VAL A 291 1.46 3.15 -19.21
C VAL A 291 2.95 3.01 -19.55
N ARG A 292 3.32 3.26 -20.82
CA ARG A 292 4.73 3.22 -21.24
C ARG A 292 5.53 4.36 -20.60
N THR A 293 6.82 4.10 -20.36
CA THR A 293 7.77 5.11 -19.87
C THR A 293 7.76 6.33 -20.80
N PRO A 294 7.54 7.57 -20.30
CA PRO A 294 7.53 8.75 -21.14
C PRO A 294 8.92 9.09 -21.70
N ASP A 295 8.99 9.53 -22.96
CA ASP A 295 10.27 9.77 -23.66
C ASP A 295 11.17 10.78 -22.94
N HIS A 296 10.59 11.88 -22.44
CA HIS A 296 11.36 12.89 -21.71
C HIS A 296 11.98 12.37 -20.40
N ILE A 297 11.43 11.30 -19.81
CA ILE A 297 12.02 10.62 -18.66
C ILE A 297 13.18 9.74 -19.12
N LEU A 298 13.03 9.03 -20.24
CA LEU A 298 14.12 8.28 -20.85
C LEU A 298 15.28 9.21 -21.26
N ASP A 299 14.99 10.38 -21.82
CA ASP A 299 15.99 11.41 -22.13
C ASP A 299 16.75 11.87 -20.87
N GLU A 300 16.05 12.02 -19.74
CA GLU A 300 16.65 12.38 -18.46
C GLU A 300 17.57 11.25 -17.96
N TRP A 301 17.07 10.01 -17.93
CA TRP A 301 17.79 8.86 -17.39
C TRP A 301 18.98 8.43 -18.26
N ARG A 302 18.91 8.65 -19.58
CA ARG A 302 20.02 8.38 -20.51
C ARG A 302 21.28 9.21 -20.24
N LYS A 303 21.17 10.34 -19.53
CA LYS A 303 22.34 11.16 -19.17
C LYS A 303 23.26 10.43 -18.20
N ASP A 304 22.69 9.69 -17.26
CA ASP A 304 23.42 8.95 -16.23
C ASP A 304 23.60 7.47 -16.59
N CYS A 305 22.72 6.92 -17.44
CA CYS A 305 22.64 5.50 -17.76
C CYS A 305 22.36 5.25 -19.26
N PRO A 306 23.22 5.72 -20.18
CA PRO A 306 22.99 5.68 -21.62
C PRO A 306 22.80 4.27 -22.19
N ASN A 307 23.44 3.23 -21.63
CA ASN A 307 23.37 1.88 -22.20
C ASN A 307 22.09 1.15 -21.79
N THR A 308 21.60 1.39 -20.57
CA THR A 308 20.38 0.73 -20.06
C THR A 308 19.13 1.38 -20.62
N PHE A 309 19.10 2.71 -20.74
CA PHE A 309 17.95 3.44 -21.27
C PHE A 309 18.14 3.89 -22.72
N ALA A 310 19.08 3.27 -23.44
CA ALA A 310 19.22 3.44 -24.89
C ALA A 310 17.87 3.17 -25.57
N ASN A 311 17.45 4.07 -26.46
CA ASN A 311 16.09 4.09 -26.99
C ASN A 311 15.68 2.71 -27.57
N ASP A 312 16.45 2.18 -28.51
CA ASP A 312 16.08 0.96 -29.22
C ASP A 312 16.04 -0.26 -28.27
N LYS A 313 17.05 -0.40 -27.41
CA LYS A 313 17.15 -1.46 -26.40
C LYS A 313 15.98 -1.42 -25.41
N PHE A 314 15.63 -0.23 -24.93
CA PHE A 314 14.57 -0.07 -23.94
C PHE A 314 13.17 -0.22 -24.56
N GLN A 315 12.99 0.24 -25.80
CA GLN A 315 11.73 0.03 -26.54
C GLN A 315 11.51 -1.45 -26.90
N GLU A 316 12.57 -2.19 -27.28
CA GLU A 316 12.51 -3.65 -27.47
C GLU A 316 12.06 -4.35 -26.17
N ALA A 317 12.65 -3.97 -25.04
CA ALA A 317 12.26 -4.50 -23.73
C ALA A 317 10.79 -4.19 -23.43
N LEU A 318 10.34 -2.94 -23.59
CA LEU A 318 8.94 -2.57 -23.39
C LEU A 318 7.98 -3.36 -24.30
N ASN A 319 8.33 -3.57 -25.57
CA ASN A 319 7.51 -4.34 -26.52
C ASN A 319 7.42 -5.81 -26.09
N THR A 320 8.56 -6.44 -25.80
CA THR A 320 8.63 -7.84 -25.36
C THR A 320 7.81 -8.08 -24.09
N ILE A 321 7.96 -7.20 -23.10
CA ILE A 321 7.17 -7.25 -21.87
C ILE A 321 5.68 -7.09 -22.17
N SER A 322 5.31 -6.07 -22.95
CA SER A 322 3.92 -5.73 -23.24
C SER A 322 3.19 -6.88 -23.93
N GLU A 323 3.85 -7.56 -24.86
CA GLU A 323 3.33 -8.75 -25.53
C GLU A 323 3.14 -9.90 -24.53
N ARG A 324 4.17 -10.22 -23.72
CA ARG A 324 4.11 -11.35 -22.78
C ARG A 324 3.02 -11.19 -21.72
N ILE A 325 2.78 -9.99 -21.23
CA ILE A 325 1.74 -9.73 -20.21
C ILE A 325 0.40 -9.26 -20.82
N ASN A 326 0.24 -9.43 -22.14
CA ASN A 326 -0.98 -9.12 -22.87
C ASN A 326 -1.50 -7.69 -22.63
N VAL A 327 -0.64 -6.68 -22.76
CA VAL A 327 -1.05 -5.27 -22.69
C VAL A 327 -1.93 -4.94 -23.88
N ASN A 328 -3.18 -4.57 -23.64
CA ASN A 328 -4.15 -4.23 -24.68
C ASN A 328 -5.21 -3.25 -24.18
N THR A 329 -6.07 -2.78 -25.08
CA THR A 329 -7.22 -1.91 -24.77
C THR A 329 -8.58 -2.61 -24.95
N GLN A 330 -8.60 -3.88 -25.37
CA GLN A 330 -9.81 -4.66 -25.64
C GLN A 330 -10.71 -4.76 -24.40
N TYR A 331 -10.10 -4.83 -23.23
CA TYR A 331 -10.81 -4.96 -21.95
C TYR A 331 -10.81 -3.64 -21.14
N SER A 332 -10.62 -2.48 -21.78
CA SER A 332 -10.63 -1.18 -21.11
C SER A 332 -12.02 -0.51 -21.09
N THR A 333 -13.09 -1.30 -20.91
CA THR A 333 -14.45 -0.79 -20.75
C THR A 333 -14.50 0.23 -19.61
N GLN A 334 -15.04 1.41 -19.90
CA GLN A 334 -15.09 2.50 -18.93
C GLN A 334 -16.26 2.31 -17.98
N SER A 335 -15.96 2.18 -16.68
CA SER A 335 -16.97 2.27 -15.61
C SER A 335 -17.61 3.66 -15.57
N THR A 336 -18.75 3.82 -14.90
CA THR A 336 -19.41 5.12 -14.71
C THR A 336 -18.43 6.19 -14.22
N ALA A 337 -17.59 5.85 -13.24
CA ALA A 337 -16.59 6.74 -12.69
C ALA A 337 -15.56 7.24 -13.73
N ASN A 338 -15.09 6.34 -14.62
CA ASN A 338 -14.16 6.69 -15.70
C ASN A 338 -14.84 7.46 -16.85
N GLN A 339 -16.11 7.15 -17.15
CA GLN A 339 -16.89 7.91 -18.13
C GLN A 339 -17.09 9.36 -17.68
N LEU A 340 -17.37 9.57 -16.39
CA LEU A 340 -17.45 10.90 -15.79
C LEU A 340 -16.10 11.63 -15.88
N LEU A 341 -14.97 10.97 -15.60
CA LEU A 341 -13.66 11.60 -15.79
C LEU A 341 -13.46 12.02 -17.24
N LYS A 342 -13.71 11.11 -18.19
CA LYS A 342 -13.57 11.41 -19.62
C LYS A 342 -14.42 12.60 -20.03
N LYS A 343 -15.70 12.61 -19.66
CA LYS A 343 -16.61 13.72 -19.96
C LYS A 343 -16.11 15.03 -19.34
N GLY A 344 -15.68 15.01 -18.08
CA GLY A 344 -15.18 16.21 -17.41
C GLY A 344 -13.90 16.75 -18.06
N LEU A 345 -13.03 15.88 -18.56
CA LEU A 345 -11.86 16.29 -19.33
C LEU A 345 -12.25 16.89 -20.69
N ASP A 346 -13.21 16.29 -21.40
CA ASP A 346 -13.74 16.81 -22.67
C ASP A 346 -14.38 18.20 -22.47
N ASP A 347 -15.17 18.39 -21.41
CA ASP A 347 -15.81 19.68 -21.07
C ASP A 347 -14.76 20.78 -20.79
N LEU A 348 -13.60 20.40 -20.24
CA LEU A 348 -12.47 21.30 -19.98
C LEU A 348 -11.51 21.43 -21.17
N GLN A 349 -11.77 20.74 -22.27
CA GLN A 349 -10.88 20.67 -23.44
C GLN A 349 -9.46 20.19 -23.08
N LEU A 350 -9.37 19.27 -22.12
CA LEU A 350 -8.12 18.63 -21.71
C LEU A 350 -7.95 17.29 -22.43
N GLU A 351 -6.70 16.95 -22.75
CA GLU A 351 -6.38 15.64 -23.33
C GLU A 351 -6.82 14.51 -22.41
N SER A 352 -7.46 13.51 -23.01
CA SER A 352 -7.76 12.24 -22.37
C SER A 352 -7.43 11.09 -23.30
N SER A 353 -6.92 9.99 -22.75
CA SER A 353 -6.62 8.78 -23.50
C SER A 353 -7.04 7.53 -22.71
N VAL A 354 -7.30 6.45 -23.45
CA VAL A 354 -7.60 5.15 -22.86
C VAL A 354 -6.31 4.54 -22.31
N ILE A 355 -6.35 4.07 -21.06
CA ILE A 355 -5.25 3.34 -20.45
C ILE A 355 -5.29 1.88 -20.93
N ALA A 356 -4.18 1.40 -21.49
CA ALA A 356 -3.99 -0.01 -21.79
C ALA A 356 -3.81 -0.83 -20.50
N ARG A 357 -4.24 -2.09 -20.51
CA ARG A 357 -4.28 -2.97 -19.35
C ARG A 357 -3.58 -4.30 -19.65
N ASN A 358 -2.85 -4.86 -18.68
CA ASN A 358 -2.23 -6.19 -18.76
C ASN A 358 -3.24 -7.28 -18.36
N VAL A 359 -4.24 -7.51 -19.21
CA VAL A 359 -5.33 -8.45 -18.92
C VAL A 359 -5.64 -9.32 -20.13
N LYS A 360 -6.04 -10.57 -19.90
CA LYS A 360 -6.43 -11.55 -20.91
C LYS A 360 -7.75 -12.19 -20.49
N ASP A 361 -8.67 -12.41 -21.43
CA ASP A 361 -9.98 -13.06 -21.20
C ASP A 361 -10.69 -12.51 -19.95
N CYS A 362 -10.77 -11.17 -19.87
CA CYS A 362 -11.25 -10.48 -18.68
C CYS A 362 -12.74 -10.16 -18.80
N ASP A 363 -13.57 -10.77 -17.94
CA ASP A 363 -14.94 -10.29 -17.76
C ASP A 363 -14.90 -8.96 -16.99
N THR A 364 -15.12 -7.86 -17.72
CA THR A 364 -15.11 -6.51 -17.13
C THR A 364 -16.29 -6.24 -16.23
N THR A 365 -17.37 -7.03 -16.29
CA THR A 365 -18.55 -6.87 -15.43
C THR A 365 -18.31 -7.35 -14.00
N GLN A 366 -17.39 -8.31 -13.83
CA GLN A 366 -16.95 -8.83 -12.52
C GLN A 366 -15.72 -8.08 -11.97
N CYS A 367 -15.24 -7.05 -12.67
CA CYS A 367 -14.15 -6.20 -12.20
C CYS A 367 -14.61 -5.27 -11.07
N GLY A 368 -13.64 -4.82 -10.28
CA GLY A 368 -13.87 -3.96 -9.11
C GLY A 368 -12.84 -4.22 -8.02
N PHE A 369 -12.54 -5.50 -7.78
CA PHE A 369 -11.73 -5.95 -6.66
C PHE A 369 -10.24 -6.16 -6.99
N CYS A 370 -9.72 -5.48 -8.02
CA CYS A 370 -8.37 -5.73 -8.52
C CYS A 370 -7.27 -5.47 -7.47
N SER A 371 -7.51 -4.63 -6.46
CA SER A 371 -6.61 -4.44 -5.32
C SER A 371 -6.47 -5.69 -4.43
N MET A 372 -7.43 -6.62 -4.51
CA MET A 372 -7.50 -7.82 -3.66
C MET A 372 -7.27 -9.11 -4.44
N GLY A 373 -6.57 -9.02 -5.58
CA GLY A 373 -6.25 -10.16 -6.44
C GLY A 373 -7.14 -10.27 -7.68
N CYS A 374 -7.05 -11.39 -8.40
CA CYS A 374 -7.87 -11.69 -9.57
C CYS A 374 -8.20 -13.18 -9.59
N ARG A 375 -9.45 -13.50 -9.25
CA ARG A 375 -9.99 -14.86 -9.20
C ARG A 375 -9.85 -15.59 -10.55
N THR A 376 -10.22 -14.94 -11.65
CA THR A 376 -10.22 -15.57 -12.98
C THR A 376 -8.83 -15.69 -13.61
N LYS A 377 -7.75 -15.28 -12.91
CA LYS A 377 -6.39 -15.14 -13.48
C LYS A 377 -6.33 -14.26 -14.75
N SER A 378 -7.36 -13.47 -15.05
CA SER A 378 -7.39 -12.58 -16.22
C SER A 378 -6.34 -11.48 -16.12
N LYS A 379 -6.08 -10.96 -14.91
CA LYS A 379 -4.96 -10.04 -14.65
C LYS A 379 -3.64 -10.78 -14.87
N GLN A 380 -2.90 -10.36 -15.88
CA GLN A 380 -1.58 -10.91 -16.25
C GLN A 380 -0.49 -10.37 -15.32
N SER A 381 -0.60 -10.66 -14.01
CA SER A 381 0.40 -10.34 -13.00
C SER A 381 1.65 -11.21 -13.15
N SER A 382 2.71 -10.90 -12.38
CA SER A 382 3.92 -11.74 -12.31
C SER A 382 3.58 -13.21 -11.99
N THR A 383 2.60 -13.42 -11.11
CA THR A 383 2.15 -14.75 -10.64
C THR A 383 1.61 -15.64 -11.74
N VAL A 384 0.93 -15.09 -12.75
CA VAL A 384 0.31 -15.87 -13.85
C VAL A 384 1.10 -15.77 -15.15
N THR A 385 2.20 -15.03 -15.15
CA THR A 385 3.07 -14.84 -16.32
C THR A 385 4.46 -15.38 -16.03
N TYR A 386 5.40 -14.52 -15.65
CA TYR A 386 6.80 -14.87 -15.53
C TYR A 386 7.12 -15.87 -14.41
N LEU A 387 6.33 -15.94 -13.32
CA LEU A 387 6.54 -16.98 -12.31
C LEU A 387 6.10 -18.36 -12.80
N GLU A 388 4.99 -18.46 -13.54
CA GLU A 388 4.59 -19.72 -14.20
C GLU A 388 5.66 -20.13 -15.23
N ASP A 389 6.18 -19.19 -16.02
CA ASP A 389 7.27 -19.47 -16.98
C ASP A 389 8.53 -19.97 -16.27
N ALA A 390 8.95 -19.28 -15.20
CA ALA A 390 10.13 -19.68 -14.44
C ALA A 390 9.98 -21.10 -13.88
N CYS A 391 8.81 -21.44 -13.32
CA CYS A 391 8.55 -22.77 -12.79
C CYS A 391 8.47 -23.85 -13.89
N ALA A 392 7.93 -23.51 -15.07
CA ALA A 392 7.95 -24.40 -16.23
C ALA A 392 9.38 -24.73 -16.68
N ASP A 393 10.31 -23.78 -16.54
CA ASP A 393 11.74 -23.95 -16.80
C ASP A 393 12.52 -24.48 -15.57
N GLY A 394 11.82 -24.96 -14.52
CA GLY A 394 12.43 -25.67 -13.39
C GLY A 394 12.78 -24.81 -12.17
N ALA A 395 12.45 -23.52 -12.15
CA ALA A 395 12.60 -22.69 -10.95
C ALA A 395 11.63 -23.14 -9.84
N GLN A 396 12.04 -22.94 -8.59
CA GLN A 396 11.24 -23.27 -7.41
C GLN A 396 11.04 -22.06 -6.51
N ILE A 397 9.93 -22.05 -5.76
CA ILE A 397 9.51 -20.92 -4.91
C ILE A 397 9.40 -21.35 -3.45
N ILE A 398 9.94 -20.54 -2.54
CA ILE A 398 9.65 -20.60 -1.11
C ILE A 398 8.92 -19.32 -0.71
N THR A 399 7.64 -19.43 -0.35
CA THR A 399 6.81 -18.34 0.19
C THR A 399 6.96 -18.21 1.71
N ASN A 400 6.43 -17.13 2.28
CA ASN A 400 6.54 -16.83 3.71
C ASN A 400 8.00 -16.80 4.21
N CYS A 401 8.94 -16.52 3.31
CA CYS A 401 10.37 -16.52 3.52
C CYS A 401 10.91 -15.08 3.63
N PHE A 402 11.14 -14.63 4.85
CA PHE A 402 11.81 -13.35 5.08
C PHE A 402 13.33 -13.53 5.03
N VAL A 403 13.97 -13.02 3.97
CA VAL A 403 15.43 -12.99 3.86
C VAL A 403 16.02 -11.93 4.79
N GLU A 404 16.83 -12.37 5.74
CA GLU A 404 17.40 -11.54 6.79
C GLU A 404 18.65 -10.83 6.31
N GLU A 405 19.56 -11.58 5.68
CA GLU A 405 20.90 -11.13 5.34
C GLU A 405 21.44 -11.87 4.10
N ILE A 406 22.20 -11.14 3.28
CA ILE A 406 23.08 -11.67 2.24
C ILE A 406 24.45 -11.94 2.85
N THR A 407 24.89 -13.20 2.79
CA THR A 407 26.20 -13.61 3.28
C THR A 407 27.26 -13.45 2.19
N LYS A 408 28.51 -13.31 2.61
CA LYS A 408 29.61 -12.89 1.75
C LYS A 408 30.81 -13.79 1.92
N ARG A 409 31.66 -13.85 0.90
CA ARG A 409 32.96 -14.53 0.94
C ARG A 409 34.01 -13.69 0.22
N MET A 410 35.27 -13.92 0.56
CA MET A 410 36.39 -13.32 -0.16
C MET A 410 36.84 -14.25 -1.28
N GLU A 411 37.04 -13.70 -2.48
CA GLU A 411 37.64 -14.40 -3.61
C GLU A 411 38.90 -13.65 -4.09
N PRO A 412 39.91 -14.35 -4.63
CA PRO A 412 41.05 -13.70 -5.26
C PRO A 412 40.61 -12.81 -6.43
N SER A 413 41.14 -11.59 -6.51
CA SER A 413 40.91 -10.71 -7.66
C SER A 413 41.64 -11.26 -8.88
N LYS A 414 40.99 -11.30 -10.05
CA LYS A 414 41.63 -11.68 -11.33
C LYS A 414 42.55 -10.57 -11.89
N GLY A 415 43.05 -9.68 -11.03
CA GLY A 415 43.92 -8.55 -11.38
C GLY A 415 45.41 -8.87 -11.28
N SER A 416 46.25 -7.87 -11.53
CA SER A 416 47.71 -7.97 -11.55
C SER A 416 48.37 -8.15 -10.17
N ASP A 417 47.63 -7.97 -9.08
CA ASP A 417 48.10 -8.18 -7.70
C ASP A 417 47.42 -9.41 -7.07
N PRO A 418 48.16 -10.52 -6.86
CA PRO A 418 47.65 -11.74 -6.22
C PRO A 418 47.16 -11.56 -4.78
N GLN A 419 47.53 -10.47 -4.09
CA GLN A 419 47.05 -10.18 -2.72
C GLN A 419 45.71 -9.45 -2.69
N GLN A 420 45.25 -8.92 -3.82
CA GLN A 420 43.99 -8.20 -3.88
C GLN A 420 42.83 -9.20 -3.82
N GLN A 421 41.98 -9.08 -2.80
CA GLN A 421 40.76 -9.88 -2.66
C GLN A 421 39.52 -9.03 -2.96
N MET A 422 38.49 -9.66 -3.50
CA MET A 422 37.18 -9.05 -3.72
C MET A 422 36.12 -9.72 -2.85
N GLU A 423 35.18 -8.92 -2.33
CA GLU A 423 34.01 -9.43 -1.64
C GLU A 423 32.98 -9.88 -2.70
N CYS A 424 32.55 -11.14 -2.60
CA CYS A 424 31.57 -11.78 -3.47
C CYS A 424 30.40 -12.32 -2.64
N VAL A 425 29.24 -12.51 -3.28
CA VAL A 425 28.12 -13.23 -2.66
C VAL A 425 28.53 -14.66 -2.28
N HIS A 426 28.04 -15.13 -1.13
CA HIS A 426 28.14 -16.53 -0.69
C HIS A 426 26.77 -17.22 -0.67
N GLY A 427 25.74 -16.49 -0.26
CA GLY A 427 24.39 -17.02 -0.11
C GLY A 427 23.49 -16.05 0.65
N VAL A 428 22.37 -16.57 1.14
CA VAL A 428 21.44 -15.80 1.98
C VAL A 428 21.01 -16.60 3.20
N VAL A 429 20.75 -15.90 4.30
CA VAL A 429 20.08 -16.44 5.48
C VAL A 429 18.67 -15.88 5.53
N GLY A 430 17.68 -16.75 5.72
CA GLY A 430 16.28 -16.37 5.81
C GLY A 430 15.54 -17.14 6.89
N THR A 431 14.35 -16.67 7.19
CA THR A 431 13.39 -17.42 7.99
C THR A 431 12.13 -17.69 7.18
N VAL A 432 11.65 -18.93 7.20
CA VAL A 432 10.37 -19.35 6.63
C VAL A 432 9.35 -19.57 7.74
N GLN A 433 8.17 -18.97 7.61
CA GLN A 433 7.02 -19.31 8.43
C GLN A 433 6.24 -20.43 7.72
N ALA A 434 5.99 -21.54 8.42
CA ALA A 434 5.19 -22.63 7.87
C ALA A 434 3.78 -22.12 7.48
N PRO A 435 3.24 -22.47 6.30
CA PRO A 435 1.94 -21.96 5.84
C PRO A 435 0.77 -22.27 6.78
N ASP A 436 0.84 -23.38 7.52
CA ASP A 436 -0.13 -23.81 8.53
C ASP A 436 0.07 -23.18 9.91
N GLY A 437 1.09 -22.32 10.06
CA GLY A 437 1.46 -21.70 11.33
C GLY A 437 2.20 -22.62 12.30
N SER A 438 2.51 -23.87 11.92
CA SER A 438 3.08 -24.89 12.81
C SER A 438 4.47 -24.56 13.36
N GLY A 439 5.24 -23.74 12.66
CA GLY A 439 6.61 -23.42 13.08
C GLY A 439 7.28 -22.35 12.24
N ARG A 440 8.41 -21.87 12.75
CA ARG A 440 9.29 -20.89 12.12
C ARG A 440 10.68 -21.52 11.96
N TYR A 441 11.16 -21.63 10.73
CA TYR A 441 12.37 -22.38 10.39
C TYR A 441 13.44 -21.50 9.75
N ARG A 442 14.71 -21.74 10.08
CA ARG A 442 15.85 -21.03 9.49
C ARG A 442 16.32 -21.75 8.24
N ILE A 443 16.59 -20.97 7.20
CA ILE A 443 17.20 -21.48 5.97
C ILE A 443 18.50 -20.76 5.66
N PHE A 444 19.43 -21.51 5.08
CA PHE A 444 20.60 -20.97 4.42
C PHE A 444 20.58 -21.41 2.96
N VAL A 445 20.71 -20.48 2.01
CA VAL A 445 20.78 -20.81 0.59
C VAL A 445 22.12 -20.38 0.05
N LYS A 446 22.99 -21.33 -0.28
CA LYS A 446 24.25 -21.08 -0.99
C LYS A 446 23.93 -20.75 -2.44
N ALA A 447 24.48 -19.64 -2.95
CA ALA A 447 24.27 -19.21 -4.33
C ALA A 447 25.47 -18.47 -4.91
N ASN A 448 25.66 -18.59 -6.22
CA ASN A 448 26.74 -17.91 -6.93
C ASN A 448 26.35 -16.50 -7.37
N ILE A 449 25.06 -16.27 -7.58
CA ILE A 449 24.48 -14.97 -7.93
C ILE A 449 23.26 -14.72 -7.02
N ILE A 450 23.13 -13.49 -6.54
CA ILE A 450 21.96 -13.04 -5.79
C ILE A 450 21.33 -11.87 -6.53
N VAL A 451 20.02 -11.94 -6.74
CA VAL A 451 19.21 -10.83 -7.28
C VAL A 451 18.28 -10.34 -6.18
N ALA A 452 18.49 -9.12 -5.71
CA ALA A 452 17.57 -8.44 -4.81
C ALA A 452 16.44 -7.78 -5.61
N SER A 453 15.21 -8.23 -5.38
CA SER A 453 13.99 -7.80 -6.06
C SER A 453 12.84 -7.57 -5.06
N ALA A 454 13.17 -7.16 -3.82
CA ALA A 454 12.24 -6.97 -2.72
C ALA A 454 11.52 -5.60 -2.74
N GLY A 455 11.72 -4.81 -3.80
CA GLY A 455 11.09 -3.51 -4.01
C GLY A 455 11.79 -2.37 -3.28
N ALA A 456 11.39 -1.13 -3.59
CA ALA A 456 12.05 0.10 -3.12
C ALA A 456 11.95 0.39 -1.61
N ILE A 457 11.29 -0.48 -0.85
CA ILE A 457 11.26 -0.42 0.61
C ILE A 457 12.18 -1.49 1.22
N HIS A 458 12.04 -2.75 0.78
CA HIS A 458 12.71 -3.89 1.42
C HIS A 458 14.08 -4.22 0.81
N THR A 459 14.33 -3.92 -0.46
CA THR A 459 15.66 -4.05 -1.08
C THR A 459 16.71 -3.20 -0.34
N PRO A 460 16.56 -1.88 -0.16
CA PRO A 460 17.55 -1.10 0.60
C PRO A 460 17.68 -1.59 2.04
N ALA A 461 16.59 -2.00 2.69
CA ALA A 461 16.64 -2.53 4.06
C ALA A 461 17.44 -3.84 4.13
N LEU A 462 17.28 -4.75 3.17
CA LEU A 462 18.08 -5.97 3.06
C LEU A 462 19.56 -5.66 2.91
N LEU A 463 19.92 -4.71 2.04
CA LEU A 463 21.33 -4.32 1.84
C LEU A 463 21.94 -3.70 3.10
N LEU A 464 21.17 -2.87 3.81
CA LEU A 464 21.60 -2.29 5.09
C LEU A 464 21.80 -3.37 6.16
N ARG A 465 20.87 -4.33 6.29
CA ARG A 465 21.01 -5.47 7.22
C ARG A 465 22.23 -6.34 6.88
N SER A 466 22.52 -6.47 5.58
CA SER A 466 23.68 -7.21 5.05
C SER A 466 24.99 -6.41 5.08
N ARG A 467 24.99 -5.23 5.70
CA ARG A 467 26.18 -4.38 5.89
C ARG A 467 26.91 -4.09 4.58
N ILE A 468 26.17 -3.86 3.50
CA ILE A 468 26.73 -3.41 2.23
C ILE A 468 27.08 -1.92 2.36
N LYS A 469 28.34 -1.57 2.09
CA LYS A 469 28.90 -0.25 2.43
C LYS A 469 28.75 0.76 1.29
N ASN A 470 27.52 1.19 1.02
CA ASN A 470 27.23 2.25 0.05
C ASN A 470 26.33 3.33 0.65
N ASN A 471 26.77 4.59 0.61
CA ASN A 471 26.03 5.72 1.19
C ASN A 471 24.75 6.07 0.42
N ASN A 472 24.60 5.56 -0.82
CA ASN A 472 23.42 5.77 -1.64
C ASN A 472 22.28 4.79 -1.30
N ILE A 473 22.53 3.71 -0.56
CA ILE A 473 21.49 2.74 -0.18
C ILE A 473 20.41 3.44 0.66
N GLY A 474 19.17 3.31 0.21
CA GLY A 474 18.00 3.91 0.84
C GLY A 474 17.83 5.40 0.52
N SER A 475 18.79 6.06 -0.13
CA SER A 475 18.61 7.43 -0.62
C SER A 475 17.78 7.45 -1.92
N ASN A 476 17.29 8.62 -2.35
CA ASN A 476 16.60 8.78 -3.63
C ASN A 476 15.23 8.05 -3.71
N PHE A 477 14.50 7.96 -2.59
CA PHE A 477 13.22 7.26 -2.51
C PHE A 477 12.04 8.15 -2.93
N TYR A 478 11.27 7.75 -3.93
CA TYR A 478 10.10 8.49 -4.44
C TYR A 478 8.80 7.71 -4.23
N LEU A 479 7.68 8.44 -4.13
CA LEU A 479 6.39 7.87 -3.76
C LEU A 479 5.25 8.12 -4.75
N HIS A 480 5.37 9.04 -5.72
CA HIS A 480 4.20 9.54 -6.44
C HIS A 480 3.03 9.93 -5.51
N PRO A 481 3.19 10.99 -4.70
CA PRO A 481 2.18 11.38 -3.73
C PRO A 481 0.88 11.83 -4.42
N VAL A 482 -0.24 11.47 -3.82
CA VAL A 482 -1.59 11.78 -4.32
C VAL A 482 -2.37 12.48 -3.21
N CYS A 483 -3.01 13.61 -3.55
CA CYS A 483 -4.10 14.19 -2.76
C CYS A 483 -5.42 13.90 -3.50
N PRO A 484 -6.20 12.89 -3.09
CA PRO A 484 -7.43 12.52 -3.78
C PRO A 484 -8.46 13.66 -3.76
N VAL A 485 -9.23 13.81 -4.83
CA VAL A 485 -10.37 14.75 -4.89
C VAL A 485 -11.64 13.94 -5.06
N ILE A 486 -12.57 14.08 -4.11
CA ILE A 486 -13.80 13.27 -4.04
C ILE A 486 -14.98 14.14 -4.48
N GLY A 487 -15.74 13.69 -5.46
CA GLY A 487 -17.00 14.32 -5.87
C GLY A 487 -18.19 13.44 -5.50
N MET A 488 -19.30 14.05 -5.11
CA MET A 488 -20.53 13.36 -4.73
C MET A 488 -21.63 13.74 -5.71
N TYR A 489 -22.41 12.78 -6.17
CA TYR A 489 -23.48 12.98 -7.15
C TYR A 489 -24.86 12.66 -6.55
N ASP A 490 -25.93 13.03 -7.26
CA ASP A 490 -27.29 12.57 -6.94
C ASP A 490 -27.55 11.15 -7.46
N GLN A 491 -26.88 10.77 -8.56
CA GLN A 491 -26.93 9.43 -9.14
C GLN A 491 -25.87 8.51 -8.52
N GLN A 492 -26.11 7.20 -8.58
CA GLN A 492 -25.12 6.20 -8.19
C GLN A 492 -23.92 6.20 -9.15
N VAL A 493 -22.72 6.11 -8.56
CA VAL A 493 -21.45 6.05 -9.29
C VAL A 493 -20.71 4.74 -8.98
N GLU A 494 -20.73 4.32 -7.71
CA GLU A 494 -20.12 3.08 -7.22
C GLU A 494 -18.68 2.91 -7.73
N VAL A 495 -17.79 3.85 -7.37
CA VAL A 495 -16.39 3.93 -7.86
C VAL A 495 -15.56 2.64 -7.68
N TRP A 496 -16.02 1.70 -6.85
CA TRP A 496 -15.42 0.36 -6.69
C TRP A 496 -15.83 -0.66 -7.76
N LYS A 497 -16.74 -0.34 -8.69
CA LYS A 497 -17.23 -1.25 -9.74
C LYS A 497 -16.55 -1.04 -11.08
N GLY A 498 -16.37 -2.17 -11.78
CA GLY A 498 -15.84 -2.22 -13.13
C GLY A 498 -14.31 -2.06 -13.18
N PRO A 499 -13.75 -1.98 -14.40
CA PRO A 499 -12.33 -1.80 -14.60
C PRO A 499 -11.80 -0.49 -13.97
N PRO A 500 -10.78 -0.57 -13.08
CA PRO A 500 -10.10 0.62 -12.59
C PRO A 500 -9.30 1.28 -13.72
N MET A 501 -9.04 2.58 -13.59
CA MET A 501 -8.01 3.29 -14.36
C MET A 501 -8.08 2.98 -15.87
N THR A 502 -9.21 3.29 -16.52
CA THR A 502 -9.38 3.12 -17.97
C THR A 502 -9.23 4.42 -18.75
N VAL A 503 -9.22 5.56 -18.07
CA VAL A 503 -9.02 6.90 -18.63
C VAL A 503 -7.89 7.60 -17.88
N VAL A 504 -6.96 8.22 -18.62
CA VAL A 504 -5.90 9.09 -18.10
C VAL A 504 -5.94 10.45 -18.78
N SER A 505 -5.62 11.50 -18.04
CA SER A 505 -5.14 12.76 -18.62
C SER A 505 -3.67 12.98 -18.30
N LYS A 506 -2.89 13.36 -19.31
CA LYS A 506 -1.48 13.72 -19.18
C LYS A 506 -1.24 15.22 -19.34
N ALA A 507 -2.32 16.01 -19.41
CA ALA A 507 -2.26 17.44 -19.66
C ALA A 507 -1.34 18.21 -18.70
N HIS A 508 -1.21 17.73 -17.46
CA HIS A 508 -0.41 18.37 -16.41
C HIS A 508 0.88 17.63 -16.07
N MET A 509 1.36 16.70 -16.90
CA MET A 509 2.62 15.99 -16.66
C MET A 509 3.82 16.95 -16.58
N LYS A 510 3.74 18.06 -17.30
CA LYS A 510 4.68 19.18 -17.26
C LYS A 510 3.90 20.45 -16.97
N THR A 511 4.51 21.35 -16.22
CA THR A 511 4.03 22.73 -16.09
C THR A 511 4.97 23.65 -16.89
N PRO A 512 4.57 24.90 -17.21
CA PRO A 512 5.45 25.84 -17.90
C PRO A 512 6.80 26.08 -17.20
N THR A 513 6.88 25.79 -15.89
CA THR A 513 8.05 26.06 -15.05
C THR A 513 8.69 24.79 -14.47
N SER A 514 8.16 23.59 -14.75
CA SER A 514 8.58 22.34 -14.11
C SER A 514 8.31 21.11 -14.98
N ASN A 515 9.29 20.20 -15.04
CA ASN A 515 9.12 18.83 -15.58
C ASN A 515 8.47 17.86 -14.56
N TYR A 516 7.96 18.40 -13.47
CA TYR A 516 7.28 17.68 -12.39
C TYR A 516 5.85 18.20 -12.29
N GLY A 517 4.90 17.30 -12.50
CA GLY A 517 3.48 17.57 -12.51
C GLY A 517 2.68 16.28 -12.33
N THR A 518 1.41 16.28 -12.72
CA THR A 518 0.49 15.19 -12.41
C THR A 518 -0.09 14.53 -13.66
N ILE A 519 -0.30 13.22 -13.61
CA ILE A 519 -1.34 12.56 -14.40
C ILE A 519 -2.64 12.49 -13.59
N LEU A 520 -3.78 12.39 -14.27
CA LEU A 520 -5.10 12.29 -13.64
C LEU A 520 -5.79 11.00 -14.03
N GLU A 521 -6.24 10.23 -13.04
CA GLU A 521 -6.85 8.91 -13.22
C GLU A 521 -7.98 8.66 -12.20
N VAL A 522 -8.72 7.56 -12.37
CA VAL A 522 -9.76 7.09 -11.43
C VAL A 522 -9.34 5.73 -10.82
N PRO A 523 -9.23 5.61 -9.48
CA PRO A 523 -8.94 4.34 -8.81
C PRO A 523 -10.20 3.51 -8.60
N ASN A 524 -10.05 2.23 -8.20
CA ASN A 524 -11.14 1.51 -7.53
C ASN A 524 -11.09 1.80 -6.03
N ALA A 525 -11.84 2.81 -5.60
CA ALA A 525 -11.84 3.28 -4.22
C ALA A 525 -12.87 2.51 -3.36
N HIS A 526 -12.44 1.38 -2.79
CA HIS A 526 -13.24 0.62 -1.83
C HIS A 526 -13.42 1.36 -0.50
N ILE A 527 -14.43 0.93 0.25
CA ILE A 527 -15.00 1.66 1.39
C ILE A 527 -13.97 1.90 2.51
N GLY A 528 -13.11 0.94 2.83
CA GLY A 528 -12.12 1.07 3.89
C GLY A 528 -11.10 2.18 3.64
N LEU A 529 -10.54 2.24 2.43
CA LEU A 529 -9.60 3.29 2.03
C LEU A 529 -10.30 4.65 1.86
N SER A 530 -11.50 4.67 1.26
CA SER A 530 -12.27 5.90 1.07
C SER A 530 -12.60 6.57 2.41
N LEU A 531 -13.01 5.79 3.42
CA LEU A 531 -13.30 6.29 4.76
C LEU A 531 -12.03 6.74 5.50
N ALA A 532 -10.89 6.07 5.31
CA ALA A 532 -9.61 6.51 5.86
C ALA A 532 -9.25 7.92 5.36
N VAL A 533 -9.41 8.17 4.06
CA VAL A 533 -9.13 9.47 3.44
C VAL A 533 -10.13 10.53 3.89
N ALA A 534 -11.43 10.21 3.83
CA ALA A 534 -12.51 11.12 4.21
C ALA A 534 -12.51 11.47 5.70
N SER A 535 -11.93 10.61 6.56
CA SER A 535 -11.89 10.82 8.02
C SER A 535 -11.35 12.19 8.43
N CYS A 536 -10.47 12.81 7.64
CA CYS A 536 -9.98 14.17 7.89
C CYS A 536 -11.08 15.26 7.90
N GLN A 537 -12.29 14.94 7.41
CA GLN A 537 -13.45 15.83 7.40
C GLN A 537 -14.41 15.54 8.55
N TRP A 538 -14.11 14.56 9.40
CA TRP A 538 -14.88 14.27 10.61
C TRP A 538 -15.00 15.50 11.50
N ALA A 539 -16.23 15.95 11.75
CA ALA A 539 -16.56 17.07 12.64
C ALA A 539 -17.39 16.59 13.86
N GLY A 540 -18.07 15.46 13.72
CA GLY A 540 -18.83 14.76 14.74
C GLY A 540 -19.30 13.41 14.19
N SER A 541 -19.82 12.56 15.08
CA SER A 541 -20.24 11.21 14.69
C SER A 541 -21.40 11.22 13.69
N PHE A 542 -22.45 12.00 13.99
CA PHE A 542 -23.63 12.12 13.13
C PHE A 542 -23.28 12.67 11.74
N ASP A 543 -22.67 13.86 11.67
CA ASP A 543 -22.23 14.48 10.41
C ASP A 543 -21.41 13.53 9.53
N PHE A 544 -20.47 12.81 10.13
CA PHE A 544 -19.63 11.90 9.38
C PHE A 544 -20.38 10.65 8.92
N LYS A 545 -21.27 10.09 9.74
CA LYS A 545 -22.16 8.99 9.35
C LYS A 545 -23.07 9.39 8.18
N THR A 546 -23.59 10.62 8.19
CA THR A 546 -24.41 11.18 7.11
C THR A 546 -23.60 11.38 5.83
N LEU A 547 -22.36 11.88 5.96
CA LEU A 547 -21.44 12.02 4.83
C LEU A 547 -21.20 10.67 4.13
N ILE A 548 -20.84 9.63 4.89
CA ILE A 548 -20.48 8.32 4.33
C ILE A 548 -21.70 7.52 3.85
N GLN A 549 -22.92 7.84 4.30
CA GLN A 549 -24.16 7.25 3.76
C GLN A 549 -24.31 7.47 2.24
N SER A 550 -23.63 8.49 1.69
CA SER A 550 -23.64 8.80 0.26
C SER A 550 -22.54 8.12 -0.55
N ILE A 551 -21.78 7.17 0.02
CA ILE A 551 -20.56 6.65 -0.60
C ILE A 551 -20.79 5.94 -1.94
N ASP A 552 -21.97 5.36 -2.16
CA ASP A 552 -22.38 4.76 -3.44
C ASP A 552 -22.53 5.79 -4.57
N ARG A 553 -22.54 7.09 -4.23
CA ARG A 553 -22.60 8.21 -5.17
C ARG A 553 -21.28 8.98 -5.26
N TRP A 554 -20.19 8.43 -4.72
CA TRP A 554 -18.88 9.07 -4.78
C TRP A 554 -18.14 8.70 -6.06
N ASN A 555 -17.45 9.69 -6.63
CA ASN A 555 -16.36 9.51 -7.58
C ASN A 555 -15.07 10.04 -6.96
N VAL A 556 -13.92 9.47 -7.33
CA VAL A 556 -12.63 9.84 -6.78
C VAL A 556 -11.64 10.03 -7.92
N TYR A 557 -11.07 11.23 -8.02
CA TYR A 557 -9.99 11.51 -8.97
C TYR A 557 -8.66 11.57 -8.22
N ILE A 558 -7.64 10.94 -8.80
CA ILE A 558 -6.30 10.88 -8.23
C ILE A 558 -5.30 11.63 -9.12
N PRO A 559 -4.94 12.88 -8.76
CA PRO A 559 -3.80 13.55 -9.38
C PRO A 559 -2.51 12.91 -8.85
N ILE A 560 -1.87 12.08 -9.67
CA ILE A 560 -0.63 11.37 -9.32
C ILE A 560 0.56 12.24 -9.67
N LEU A 561 1.23 12.78 -8.66
CA LEU A 561 2.36 13.69 -8.82
C LEU A 561 3.65 12.93 -9.14
N ARG A 562 4.42 13.40 -10.11
CA ARG A 562 5.87 13.12 -10.20
C ARG A 562 6.58 13.97 -9.15
N ASP A 563 6.98 13.39 -8.03
CA ASP A 563 7.64 14.13 -6.95
C ASP A 563 9.11 14.46 -7.27
N SER A 564 9.51 15.69 -6.95
CA SER A 564 10.87 16.20 -7.23
C SER A 564 11.81 16.08 -6.04
N THR A 565 11.29 15.97 -4.83
CA THR A 565 12.09 15.85 -3.61
C THR A 565 12.05 14.41 -3.08
N PRO A 566 13.18 13.67 -3.12
CA PRO A 566 13.20 12.29 -2.63
C PRO A 566 13.17 12.22 -1.10
N GLY A 567 12.57 11.16 -0.58
CA GLY A 567 12.73 10.65 0.77
C GLY A 567 13.92 9.70 0.91
N LYS A 568 13.93 8.95 2.03
CA LYS A 568 14.94 7.97 2.38
C LYS A 568 14.34 6.75 3.07
N ILE A 569 14.97 5.59 2.88
CA ILE A 569 14.77 4.38 3.66
C ILE A 569 15.95 4.21 4.62
N LYS A 570 15.64 3.93 5.90
CA LYS A 570 16.60 3.53 6.92
C LYS A 570 16.12 2.28 7.62
N LEU A 571 16.96 1.68 8.45
CA LEU A 571 16.50 0.70 9.44
C LEU A 571 15.96 1.42 10.68
N ASP A 572 14.90 0.89 11.27
CA ASP A 572 14.37 1.34 12.56
C ASP A 572 15.32 0.95 13.71
N LYS A 573 14.98 1.31 14.95
CA LYS A 573 15.77 1.03 16.16
C LYS A 573 16.09 -0.45 16.35
N ASP A 574 15.22 -1.33 15.84
CA ASP A 574 15.41 -2.79 15.87
C ASP A 574 16.49 -3.29 14.89
N GLN A 575 17.09 -2.39 14.08
CA GLN A 575 18.06 -2.70 13.03
C GLN A 575 17.55 -3.73 12.01
N ARG A 576 16.22 -3.87 11.86
CA ARG A 576 15.60 -4.88 11.00
C ARG A 576 14.54 -4.29 10.08
N THR A 577 13.63 -3.50 10.64
CA THR A 577 12.44 -3.01 9.96
C THR A 577 12.75 -1.75 9.12
N PRO A 578 12.25 -1.63 7.88
CA PRO A 578 12.41 -0.40 7.11
C PRO A 578 11.60 0.75 7.73
N LYS A 579 12.28 1.88 7.94
CA LYS A 579 11.72 3.17 8.35
C LYS A 579 11.70 4.12 7.15
N ILE A 580 10.52 4.59 6.78
CA ILE A 580 10.28 5.42 5.60
C ILE A 580 10.29 6.90 6.00
N ILE A 581 11.34 7.63 5.62
CA ILE A 581 11.48 9.06 5.89
C ILE A 581 11.10 9.80 4.61
N TYR A 582 9.88 10.32 4.55
CA TYR A 582 9.39 11.06 3.40
C TYR A 582 8.53 12.23 3.85
N LYS A 583 8.68 13.37 3.18
CA LYS A 583 7.85 14.56 3.39
C LYS A 583 7.60 15.25 2.07
N LEU A 584 6.32 15.45 1.74
CA LEU A 584 5.92 16.24 0.57
C LEU A 584 6.46 17.67 0.72
N SER A 585 7.21 18.12 -0.28
CA SER A 585 7.78 19.47 -0.29
C SER A 585 6.73 20.52 -0.69
N GLU A 586 6.96 21.79 -0.34
CA GLU A 586 6.07 22.88 -0.79
C GLU A 586 6.11 23.04 -2.32
N LYS A 587 7.27 22.75 -2.95
CA LYS A 587 7.41 22.73 -4.40
C LYS A 587 6.53 21.65 -5.03
N ASP A 588 6.55 20.45 -4.48
CA ASP A 588 5.75 19.32 -4.96
C ASP A 588 4.25 19.56 -4.73
N TRP A 589 3.87 20.17 -3.60
CA TRP A 589 2.50 20.65 -3.38
C TRP A 589 2.05 21.62 -4.48
N LYS A 590 2.87 22.61 -4.83
CA LYS A 590 2.58 23.55 -5.94
C LYS A 590 2.46 22.85 -7.29
N ASN A 591 3.34 21.89 -7.57
CA ASN A 591 3.31 21.10 -8.81
C ASN A 591 2.05 20.22 -8.93
N MET A 592 1.43 19.83 -7.81
CA MET A 592 0.19 19.06 -7.80
C MET A 592 -1.07 19.91 -8.05
N MET A 593 -0.99 21.23 -7.85
CA MET A 593 -2.16 22.13 -7.93
C MET A 593 -2.92 22.10 -9.27
N PRO A 594 -2.26 22.08 -10.45
CA PRO A 594 -2.98 22.01 -11.72
C PRO A 594 -3.86 20.75 -11.86
N GLY A 595 -3.36 19.61 -11.36
CA GLY A 595 -4.12 18.35 -11.32
C GLY A 595 -5.31 18.42 -10.35
N ILE A 596 -5.12 18.98 -9.16
CA ILE A 596 -6.21 19.21 -8.19
C ILE A 596 -7.27 20.15 -8.76
N GLU A 597 -6.87 21.27 -9.34
CA GLU A 597 -7.79 22.23 -9.97
C GLU A 597 -8.61 21.57 -11.07
N SER A 598 -7.95 20.84 -11.98
CA SER A 598 -8.64 20.15 -13.08
C SER A 598 -9.59 19.08 -12.56
N SER A 599 -9.23 18.40 -11.46
CA SER A 599 -10.12 17.44 -10.81
C SER A 599 -11.40 18.09 -10.29
N ILE A 600 -11.27 19.22 -9.58
CA ILE A 600 -12.43 19.97 -9.05
C ILE A 600 -13.32 20.44 -10.20
N ARG A 601 -12.73 21.04 -11.23
CA ARG A 601 -13.49 21.56 -12.38
C ARG A 601 -14.20 20.45 -13.15
N ALA A 602 -13.55 19.29 -13.34
CA ALA A 602 -14.14 18.15 -14.05
C ALA A 602 -15.27 17.49 -13.24
N LEU A 603 -15.12 17.37 -11.92
CA LEU A 603 -16.21 16.90 -11.04
C LEU A 603 -17.39 17.86 -11.09
N HIS A 604 -17.13 19.17 -11.01
CA HIS A 604 -18.18 20.19 -11.09
C HIS A 604 -18.91 20.18 -12.43
N SER A 605 -18.18 20.13 -13.56
CA SER A 605 -18.78 20.15 -14.91
C SER A 605 -19.65 18.92 -15.19
N THR A 606 -19.35 17.80 -14.53
CA THR A 606 -20.09 16.54 -14.70
C THR A 606 -21.26 16.39 -13.74
N GLY A 607 -21.54 17.41 -12.90
CA GLY A 607 -22.70 17.44 -12.02
C GLY A 607 -22.47 16.91 -10.61
N ALA A 608 -21.23 16.90 -10.12
CA ALA A 608 -21.01 16.66 -8.70
C ALA A 608 -21.69 17.76 -7.88
N VAL A 609 -22.54 17.40 -6.92
CA VAL A 609 -23.25 18.33 -6.03
C VAL A 609 -22.38 18.82 -4.89
N LYS A 610 -21.40 17.99 -4.48
CA LYS A 610 -20.40 18.32 -3.46
C LYS A 610 -19.02 17.89 -3.91
N ILE A 611 -18.00 18.68 -3.55
CA ILE A 611 -16.59 18.34 -3.80
C ILE A 611 -15.80 18.46 -2.50
N LEU A 612 -15.03 17.41 -2.21
CA LEU A 612 -14.28 17.22 -0.98
C LEU A 612 -12.80 17.04 -1.31
N LEU A 613 -11.96 17.89 -0.72
CA LEU A 613 -10.52 17.63 -0.62
C LEU A 613 -10.19 17.21 0.81
N PRO A 614 -9.28 16.25 1.01
CA PRO A 614 -8.99 15.71 2.31
C PRO A 614 -7.97 16.57 3.08
N CYS A 615 -8.24 17.87 3.17
CA CYS A 615 -7.45 18.87 3.89
C CYS A 615 -8.27 19.46 5.04
N PRO A 616 -7.99 19.07 6.31
CA PRO A 616 -8.65 19.63 7.48
C PRO A 616 -8.76 21.16 7.48
N GLY A 617 -9.95 21.67 7.76
CA GLY A 617 -10.25 23.11 7.80
C GLY A 617 -10.66 23.71 6.46
N LEU A 618 -10.57 22.97 5.36
CA LEU A 618 -11.18 23.35 4.10
C LEU A 618 -12.63 22.83 4.06
N PRO A 619 -13.64 23.71 3.86
CA PRO A 619 -15.03 23.28 3.77
C PRO A 619 -15.29 22.42 2.52
N VAL A 620 -16.36 21.62 2.60
CA VAL A 620 -16.87 20.86 1.45
C VAL A 620 -17.55 21.82 0.50
N PHE A 621 -17.06 21.89 -0.74
CA PHE A 621 -17.63 22.74 -1.78
C PHE A 621 -19.05 22.28 -2.12
N GLN A 622 -19.99 23.23 -2.21
CA GLN A 622 -21.39 23.03 -2.56
C GLN A 622 -21.68 23.65 -3.94
N SER A 623 -21.94 22.83 -4.94
CA SER A 623 -22.12 23.31 -6.32
C SER A 623 -23.34 24.21 -6.53
N SER A 624 -24.30 24.20 -5.61
CA SER A 624 -25.52 25.01 -5.70
C SER A 624 -25.31 26.49 -5.34
N HIS A 625 -24.24 26.84 -4.60
CA HIS A 625 -24.07 28.22 -4.12
C HIS A 625 -22.61 28.67 -3.92
N ASP A 626 -21.63 27.78 -3.88
CA ASP A 626 -20.23 28.19 -3.74
C ASP A 626 -19.62 28.63 -5.09
N ASP A 627 -18.77 29.66 -5.06
CA ASP A 627 -17.98 30.07 -6.22
C ASP A 627 -16.76 29.16 -6.39
N ILE A 628 -16.72 28.41 -7.48
CA ILE A 628 -15.63 27.45 -7.77
C ILE A 628 -14.27 28.13 -7.89
N ASN A 629 -14.19 29.35 -8.44
CA ASN A 629 -12.92 30.06 -8.58
C ASN A 629 -12.41 30.52 -7.23
N GLN A 630 -13.27 31.05 -6.35
CA GLN A 630 -12.91 31.41 -4.98
C GLN A 630 -12.46 30.19 -4.17
N TYR A 631 -13.13 29.05 -4.35
CA TYR A 631 -12.73 27.79 -3.71
C TYR A 631 -11.33 27.34 -4.15
N ILE A 632 -11.07 27.33 -5.47
CA ILE A 632 -9.76 26.99 -6.03
C ILE A 632 -8.68 27.97 -5.56
N GLN A 633 -8.95 29.28 -5.49
CA GLN A 633 -7.99 30.25 -4.99
C GLN A 633 -7.65 30.03 -3.52
N THR A 634 -8.65 29.65 -2.71
CA THR A 634 -8.45 29.28 -1.31
C THR A 634 -7.49 28.09 -1.22
N ILE A 635 -7.70 27.04 -2.02
CA ILE A 635 -6.80 25.87 -2.07
C ILE A 635 -5.39 26.25 -2.50
N LYS A 636 -5.24 27.08 -3.53
CA LYS A 636 -3.93 27.55 -4.02
C LYS A 636 -3.17 28.36 -2.97
N SER A 637 -3.87 29.04 -2.07
CA SER A 637 -3.27 29.79 -0.96
C SER A 637 -2.78 28.90 0.19
N LEU A 638 -3.22 27.63 0.24
CA LEU A 638 -2.83 26.70 1.30
C LEU A 638 -1.35 26.34 1.18
N LYS A 639 -0.64 26.52 2.30
CA LYS A 639 0.71 25.97 2.47
C LYS A 639 0.60 24.57 3.02
N TYR A 640 1.25 23.61 2.35
CA TYR A 640 1.31 22.24 2.84
C TYR A 640 2.01 22.17 4.21
N LYS A 641 1.41 21.42 5.13
CA LYS A 641 1.98 21.07 6.43
C LYS A 641 1.95 19.54 6.57
N PRO A 642 2.97 18.90 7.14
CA PRO A 642 2.89 17.49 7.50
C PRO A 642 1.61 17.18 8.28
N ASN A 643 0.97 16.08 7.91
CA ASN A 643 -0.33 15.63 8.45
C ASN A 643 -1.51 16.59 8.19
N GLY A 644 -1.31 17.66 7.41
CA GLY A 644 -2.31 18.70 7.14
C GLY A 644 -3.24 18.43 5.95
N CYS A 645 -2.95 17.42 5.13
CA CYS A 645 -3.87 16.83 4.15
C CYS A 645 -3.60 15.33 4.06
N SER A 646 -4.60 14.51 3.68
CA SER A 646 -4.40 13.08 3.38
C SER A 646 -3.66 12.90 2.08
N ILE A 647 -2.41 12.45 2.21
CA ILE A 647 -1.58 12.04 1.09
C ILE A 647 -1.51 10.51 1.09
N VAL A 648 -1.70 9.93 -0.09
CA VAL A 648 -1.59 8.48 -0.32
C VAL A 648 -0.58 8.20 -1.43
N SER A 649 -0.04 6.98 -1.46
CA SER A 649 0.91 6.52 -2.46
C SER A 649 0.75 5.03 -2.72
N ALA A 650 0.90 4.63 -3.98
CA ALA A 650 0.97 3.22 -4.40
C ALA A 650 2.26 2.89 -5.16
N HIS A 651 3.16 3.86 -5.38
CA HIS A 651 4.31 3.70 -6.27
C HIS A 651 5.61 4.04 -5.54
N GLN A 652 6.38 3.02 -5.17
CA GLN A 652 7.65 3.21 -4.46
C GLN A 652 8.83 2.91 -5.38
N MET A 653 9.79 3.84 -5.50
CA MET A 653 10.91 3.70 -6.44
C MET A 653 12.20 4.42 -6.00
N GLY A 654 13.32 4.10 -6.65
CA GLY A 654 14.56 4.86 -6.65
C GLY A 654 15.52 4.67 -5.47
N SER A 655 15.14 3.94 -4.43
CA SER A 655 15.90 3.79 -3.18
C SER A 655 17.28 3.12 -3.30
N CYS A 656 17.57 2.49 -4.44
CA CYS A 656 18.84 1.84 -4.76
C CYS A 656 19.27 2.21 -6.17
N ARG A 657 19.24 3.52 -6.48
CA ARG A 657 19.37 4.04 -7.84
C ARG A 657 20.56 3.45 -8.60
N MET A 658 20.30 3.20 -9.88
CA MET A 658 21.31 2.96 -10.91
C MET A 658 22.04 4.27 -11.26
N GLY A 659 23.30 4.17 -11.67
CA GLY A 659 24.06 5.32 -12.14
C GLY A 659 25.43 4.95 -12.72
N SER A 660 26.18 6.00 -13.05
CA SER A 660 27.46 5.92 -13.74
C SER A 660 28.66 5.67 -12.81
N SER A 661 28.49 5.81 -11.48
CA SER A 661 29.61 5.65 -10.54
C SER A 661 29.18 5.21 -9.14
N ARG A 662 30.09 4.57 -8.41
CA ARG A 662 29.87 4.18 -7.01
C ARG A 662 29.49 5.35 -6.09
N SER A 663 29.97 6.57 -6.36
CA SER A 663 29.71 7.73 -5.49
C SER A 663 28.28 8.24 -5.60
N ASN A 664 27.61 8.05 -6.74
CA ASN A 664 26.26 8.57 -7.00
C ASN A 664 25.17 7.49 -7.12
N SER A 665 25.52 6.21 -6.98
CA SER A 665 24.58 5.10 -7.19
C SER A 665 24.89 3.87 -6.36
N VAL A 666 23.91 2.97 -6.25
CA VAL A 666 24.04 1.68 -5.57
C VAL A 666 24.47 0.58 -6.54
N VAL A 667 23.95 0.64 -7.77
CA VAL A 667 24.30 -0.29 -8.84
C VAL A 667 24.81 0.44 -10.07
N ASN A 668 25.67 -0.22 -10.83
CA ASN A 668 26.09 0.22 -12.16
C ASN A 668 24.96 0.06 -13.17
N GLU A 669 25.18 0.50 -14.41
CA GLU A 669 24.19 0.39 -15.49
C GLU A 669 23.77 -1.07 -15.77
N GLN A 670 24.63 -2.05 -15.50
CA GLN A 670 24.29 -3.46 -15.68
C GLN A 670 23.33 -3.99 -14.60
N GLY A 671 23.11 -3.24 -13.52
CA GLY A 671 22.33 -3.64 -12.35
C GLY A 671 23.15 -4.35 -11.27
N GLU A 672 24.47 -4.46 -11.42
CA GLU A 672 25.37 -5.06 -10.43
C GLU A 672 25.74 -4.03 -9.36
N SER A 673 25.75 -4.46 -8.09
CA SER A 673 26.25 -3.67 -6.96
C SER A 673 27.70 -3.24 -7.17
N TRP A 674 27.99 -1.98 -6.84
CA TRP A 674 29.37 -1.49 -6.80
C TRP A 674 30.21 -2.13 -5.68
N ASP A 675 29.57 -2.61 -4.63
CA ASP A 675 30.21 -2.97 -3.37
C ASP A 675 30.26 -4.48 -3.08
N LEU A 676 29.52 -5.29 -3.85
CA LEU A 676 29.51 -6.73 -3.69
C LEU A 676 29.37 -7.40 -5.05
N LYS A 677 30.37 -8.19 -5.45
CA LYS A 677 30.35 -8.87 -6.74
C LYS A 677 29.30 -9.98 -6.79
N ARG A 678 28.65 -10.10 -7.96
CA ARG A 678 27.54 -11.04 -8.23
C ARG A 678 26.27 -10.77 -7.40
N LEU A 679 26.16 -9.59 -6.79
CA LEU A 679 24.91 -9.07 -6.26
C LEU A 679 24.29 -8.12 -7.28
N PHE A 680 23.08 -8.42 -7.73
CA PHE A 680 22.30 -7.59 -8.63
C PHE A 680 21.06 -7.05 -7.94
N ILE A 681 20.56 -5.90 -8.38
CA ILE A 681 19.27 -5.36 -7.96
C ILE A 681 18.37 -5.26 -9.18
N SER A 682 17.18 -5.86 -9.13
CA SER A 682 16.25 -5.92 -10.26
C SER A 682 14.82 -5.68 -9.78
N ASP A 683 14.50 -4.42 -9.48
CA ASP A 683 13.16 -3.93 -9.14
C ASP A 683 13.09 -2.39 -9.28
N GLY A 684 11.95 -1.76 -8.93
CA GLY A 684 11.77 -0.31 -9.05
C GLY A 684 12.69 0.55 -8.17
N SER A 685 13.47 -0.04 -7.25
CA SER A 685 14.48 0.69 -6.47
C SER A 685 15.62 1.23 -7.33
N VAL A 686 15.87 0.67 -8.51
CA VAL A 686 17.01 1.07 -9.36
C VAL A 686 16.74 2.32 -10.21
N PHE A 687 15.51 2.86 -10.22
CA PHE A 687 15.19 4.02 -11.04
C PHE A 687 16.03 5.26 -10.67
N PRO A 688 16.57 5.99 -11.66
CA PRO A 688 17.34 7.21 -11.39
C PRO A 688 16.54 8.34 -10.72
N SER A 689 15.26 8.51 -11.08
CA SER A 689 14.36 9.52 -10.51
C SER A 689 12.89 9.05 -10.51
N ALA A 690 11.96 9.88 -10.01
CA ALA A 690 10.52 9.61 -10.13
C ALA A 690 10.08 9.56 -11.60
N LEU A 691 9.21 8.60 -11.92
CA LEU A 691 8.79 8.30 -13.30
C LEU A 691 7.63 9.17 -13.81
N GLY A 692 6.71 9.57 -12.94
CA GLY A 692 5.51 10.35 -13.27
C GLY A 692 4.35 9.58 -13.91
N VAL A 693 4.48 8.27 -14.11
CA VAL A 693 3.41 7.35 -14.53
C VAL A 693 3.48 6.03 -13.75
N ASN A 694 2.51 5.13 -13.91
CA ASN A 694 2.51 3.83 -13.22
C ASN A 694 3.77 3.01 -13.58
N PRO A 695 4.53 2.51 -12.60
CA PRO A 695 5.90 2.04 -12.85
C PRO A 695 6.00 0.59 -13.36
N MET A 696 4.90 -0.17 -13.42
CA MET A 696 4.97 -1.62 -13.67
C MET A 696 5.72 -1.98 -14.96
N LEU A 697 5.35 -1.39 -16.10
CA LEU A 697 6.01 -1.68 -17.38
C LEU A 697 7.48 -1.29 -17.37
N THR A 698 7.81 -0.13 -16.78
CA THR A 698 9.19 0.34 -16.66
C THR A 698 10.01 -0.61 -15.78
N ILE A 699 9.45 -1.11 -14.67
CA ILE A 699 10.15 -2.07 -13.79
C ILE A 699 10.42 -3.37 -14.56
N TYR A 700 9.40 -3.92 -15.23
CA TYR A 700 9.57 -5.13 -16.03
C TYR A 700 10.62 -4.97 -17.13
N ALA A 701 10.60 -3.85 -17.88
CA ALA A 701 11.56 -3.59 -18.95
C ALA A 701 12.99 -3.41 -18.43
N THR A 702 13.17 -2.66 -17.33
CA THR A 702 14.49 -2.53 -16.68
C THR A 702 15.00 -3.88 -16.18
N SER A 703 14.15 -4.69 -15.56
CA SER A 703 14.51 -6.02 -15.08
C SER A 703 14.83 -7.00 -16.20
N TYR A 704 14.13 -6.92 -17.33
CA TYR A 704 14.44 -7.69 -18.54
C TYR A 704 15.86 -7.42 -19.04
N ILE A 705 16.26 -6.15 -19.07
CA ILE A 705 17.62 -5.74 -19.46
C ILE A 705 18.65 -6.24 -18.44
N ILE A 706 18.37 -6.10 -17.14
CA ILE A 706 19.28 -6.57 -16.07
C ILE A 706 19.46 -8.08 -16.15
N ALA A 707 18.40 -8.85 -16.38
CA ALA A 707 18.48 -10.30 -16.55
C ALA A 707 19.37 -10.69 -17.76
N LYS A 708 19.21 -10.01 -18.91
CA LYS A 708 20.11 -10.19 -20.07
C LYS A 708 21.57 -9.87 -19.71
N ASN A 709 21.82 -8.83 -18.93
CA ASN A 709 23.18 -8.49 -18.48
C ASN A 709 23.77 -9.57 -17.57
N ILE A 710 22.99 -10.13 -16.64
CA ILE A 710 23.43 -11.25 -15.78
C ILE A 710 23.86 -12.43 -16.64
N ILE A 711 23.05 -12.82 -17.62
CA ILE A 711 23.33 -13.93 -18.55
C ILE A 711 24.65 -13.69 -19.31
N SER A 712 24.84 -12.46 -19.79
CA SER A 712 26.05 -12.09 -20.54
C SER A 712 27.30 -12.05 -19.65
N LEU A 713 27.20 -11.58 -18.42
CA LEU A 713 28.34 -11.42 -17.50
C LEU A 713 28.76 -12.74 -16.86
N TYR A 714 27.80 -13.62 -16.57
CA TYR A 714 27.99 -14.86 -15.82
C TYR A 714 27.28 -16.04 -16.48
N PRO A 715 27.66 -16.46 -17.70
CA PRO A 715 26.94 -17.49 -18.44
C PRO A 715 26.87 -18.82 -17.66
N PRO A 716 25.80 -19.63 -17.82
CA PRO A 716 25.58 -20.84 -17.02
C PRO A 716 26.75 -21.82 -17.08
N SER A 717 27.39 -21.95 -18.24
CA SER A 717 28.56 -22.82 -18.46
C SER A 717 29.75 -22.51 -17.54
N ASN A 718 29.82 -21.29 -16.99
CA ASN A 718 30.92 -20.82 -16.16
C ASN A 718 30.58 -20.89 -14.65
N ILE A 719 29.38 -21.35 -14.29
CA ILE A 719 28.97 -21.52 -12.90
C ILE A 719 29.25 -22.97 -12.49
N SER A 720 30.50 -23.24 -12.14
CA SER A 720 30.84 -24.50 -11.48
C SER A 720 30.57 -24.37 -9.98
N PHE A 721 29.69 -25.19 -9.44
CA PHE A 721 29.82 -25.55 -8.03
C PHE A 721 31.16 -26.27 -7.88
N GLU A 722 32.06 -25.76 -7.04
CA GLU A 722 33.04 -26.64 -6.39
C GLU A 722 32.20 -27.76 -5.75
N SER A 723 32.29 -28.96 -6.33
CA SER A 723 31.68 -30.16 -5.78
C SER A 723 32.21 -30.32 -4.37
N SER A 724 31.41 -29.98 -3.36
CA SER A 724 31.77 -30.20 -1.97
C SER A 724 31.66 -31.69 -1.67
N THR A 725 32.66 -32.45 -2.10
CA THR A 725 33.13 -33.62 -1.37
C THR A 725 33.99 -33.10 -0.23
N SER A 726 33.36 -32.66 0.86
CA SER A 726 33.99 -32.72 2.17
C SER A 726 32.91 -32.91 3.22
N ASN A 727 32.94 -34.09 3.83
CA ASN A 727 32.26 -34.41 5.07
C ASN A 727 32.70 -33.38 6.12
N ALA A 728 31.90 -32.35 6.34
CA ALA A 728 32.01 -31.51 7.53
C ALA A 728 31.09 -32.12 8.58
N THR A 729 31.72 -32.86 9.49
CA THR A 729 31.16 -33.42 10.69
C THR A 729 30.31 -32.38 11.41
N THR A 730 29.07 -32.74 11.66
CA THR A 730 28.12 -32.01 12.50
C THR A 730 28.72 -31.82 13.89
N THR A 731 29.05 -30.59 14.26
CA THR A 731 29.10 -30.19 15.67
C THR A 731 27.95 -29.22 15.91
N GLN A 732 27.12 -29.63 16.87
CA GLN A 732 25.78 -29.14 17.22
C GLN A 732 25.71 -27.65 17.54
#